data_AF-A0AAD6J1R9-F1
#
_entry.id   AF-A0AAD6J1R9-F1
#
_cell.length_a   1.000
_cell.length_b   1.000
_cell.length_c   1.000
_cell.angle_alpha   90.00
_cell.angle_beta   90.00
_cell.angle_gamma   90.00
#
_symmetry.space_group_name_H-M   'P 1'
#
loop_
_entity.id
_entity.type
_entity.pdbx_description
1 polymer ?
#
loop_
_entity_poly.entity_id
_entity_poly.type
_entity_poly.pdbx_seq_one_letter_code
_entity_poly.pdbx_strand_id
1 'polypeptide(L)'
;MPGGVWTNVEDEILKASVSKYGLNQWARVSSLLARKTPKQCKARWLEWLDPSIRKIEWSKEEDEKLLHLAKLMPTQWRTIAPLVGRTATQCLERYQKLLNDAEAKENEELGLGGPDGGETSAPTADQVRKLRPGEMDPNPETKPARPDAIDMDEDEKEMLSEARARLANTQGKKAKRKARERQLEASRRLAVLQKRRELKHAGINIKLTNKKKGQMDYNADIPFEKKPALGFYDTAEEQARNERSLQAFDPRKAVVQSKRKSDRDDENDPKRRKKGQNTDLQAARKVAQLQKIREAEQMSKRRHLVLPMPQVGDAELEDIVKMGIAGATANKLASSSENESTKGLVGDYTNVINSGMPIRTPRAPPQEDHIANEIRNIRALTETQSSLLGGENTPLHEGKGTTGFEGMTPKRSAIVTPNPMATPMRPGMPGATPLRPGQTPLRTPRDNLSINANGYSGYPGETPRELKMRMSSLKSQLQLGFSNLPKPKETEWEFELPDEDAEGEDNTAEGLEEDAAERDKRLKALREAQERLEFLRRTQVVQRGLPRPTILDIDTLYKNFSTAGSSPEELIQNEMSLLIASDALKFPVQGGKVTGVPKPLKEVDDDCIERARLEILVELPADALKLMNKAYETGWENAHGSGCLPGLDGYGDDEETEKQHAMSHILNAVQSDLIKNAEAGNKLEKKLGLTLGGYQNRQRMLAQKITEAHAAVADAKNKLDSFKTLAIAEEDAIPRRLEALREEVAFVQNREAEAQMAYKFCAGRLVSALPSFGVEAIELKDNSDLSSQNATDIASGPSHFLICNRTPTTMVIFEPPPEISLRDPPAVAPQLVAPEPEHCPGPESQNAGKSDACAGCPNQAICAAAPKGPDPDLPLITARLSSIRHKLLVLSGKGGVGKSTFSTMLSHAFAATSPDTQVGIMDIDICGPSIPKMLGAENESIHVSASGWSPVYVADNLCLMSIQFMLPSADDAIIWRGAKKNGMIKRFLKDVEWGDLDWLVVDTPPGTSDEHLSVNTYMRESGVSGAVVVTTPQEVALLDVRKEIDFCRKAGIRVLGLVENMSGFVCPNCKGESQIFRATTGGGEALAKEVGVEFLGRVPLDPRIGMACDYGESFFDAYPDSPACAALMEVVGKVRRLVGDDDKDE
;
A
#
# COMPACT_ATOMS: atom_id res chain seq x y z
N MET A 1 29.14 7.32 -10.91
CA MET A 1 30.00 6.13 -11.07
C MET A 1 30.26 5.52 -9.69
N PRO A 2 30.40 4.19 -9.58
CA PRO A 2 30.74 3.55 -8.31
C PRO A 2 32.17 3.88 -7.88
N GLY A 3 32.36 4.23 -6.60
CA GLY A 3 33.67 4.56 -6.04
C GLY A 3 33.77 5.96 -5.44
N GLY A 4 34.67 6.11 -4.48
CA GLY A 4 34.87 7.34 -3.71
C GLY A 4 35.21 7.07 -2.25
N VAL A 5 35.49 8.15 -1.51
CA VAL A 5 35.76 8.10 -0.07
C VAL A 5 34.53 7.56 0.68
N TRP A 6 34.77 6.85 1.79
CA TRP A 6 33.73 6.33 2.68
C TRP A 6 33.27 7.40 3.67
N THR A 7 31.97 7.57 3.85
CA THR A 7 31.39 8.44 4.88
C THR A 7 30.97 7.64 6.11
N ASN A 8 30.81 8.31 7.25
CA ASN A 8 30.42 7.63 8.48
C ASN A 8 28.96 7.12 8.41
N VAL A 9 28.06 7.83 7.71
CA VAL A 9 26.73 7.31 7.31
C VAL A 9 26.83 5.96 6.59
N GLU A 10 27.67 5.86 5.55
CA GLU A 10 27.82 4.63 4.76
C GLU A 10 28.36 3.47 5.62
N ASP A 11 29.33 3.74 6.49
CA ASP A 11 29.91 2.76 7.41
C ASP A 11 28.87 2.23 8.41
N GLU A 12 28.01 3.09 8.98
CA GLU A 12 26.94 2.67 9.90
C GLU A 12 25.85 1.86 9.20
N ILE A 13 25.47 2.25 7.98
CA ILE A 13 24.54 1.46 7.15
C ILE A 13 25.17 0.09 6.84
N LEU A 14 26.46 0.04 6.54
CA LEU A 14 27.19 -1.20 6.26
C LEU A 14 27.20 -2.13 7.49
N LYS A 15 27.48 -1.61 8.69
CA LYS A 15 27.40 -2.37 9.95
C LYS A 15 26.00 -2.94 10.21
N ALA A 16 24.97 -2.11 10.10
CA ALA A 16 23.59 -2.54 10.31
C ALA A 16 23.14 -3.58 9.27
N SER A 17 23.60 -3.43 8.03
CA SER A 17 23.32 -4.36 6.93
C SER A 17 24.00 -5.71 7.13
N VAL A 18 25.27 -5.72 7.57
CA VAL A 18 25.99 -6.96 7.90
C VAL A 18 25.34 -7.67 9.09
N SER A 19 24.86 -6.93 10.10
CA SER A 19 24.11 -7.50 11.21
C SER A 19 22.82 -8.22 10.76
N LYS A 20 22.10 -7.67 9.75
CA LYS A 20 20.86 -8.28 9.23
C LYS A 20 21.09 -9.40 8.21
N TYR A 21 22.02 -9.23 7.28
CA TYR A 21 22.20 -10.13 6.12
C TYR A 21 23.39 -11.10 6.24
N GLY A 22 24.29 -10.86 7.19
CA GLY A 22 25.52 -11.65 7.40
C GLY A 22 26.62 -11.37 6.39
N LEU A 23 27.77 -12.02 6.58
CA LEU A 23 29.03 -11.80 5.82
C LEU A 23 29.07 -12.47 4.43
N ASN A 24 28.01 -13.17 4.03
CA ASN A 24 27.99 -13.93 2.75
C ASN A 24 27.16 -13.24 1.66
N GLN A 25 26.33 -12.25 2.00
CA GLN A 25 25.35 -11.64 1.09
C GLN A 25 25.70 -10.20 0.68
N TRP A 26 26.94 -9.97 0.23
CA TRP A 26 27.46 -8.63 -0.09
C TRP A 26 26.67 -7.89 -1.18
N ALA A 27 26.04 -8.59 -2.13
CA ALA A 27 25.20 -7.96 -3.15
C ALA A 27 23.92 -7.33 -2.56
N ARG A 28 23.35 -7.91 -1.50
CA ARG A 28 22.20 -7.32 -0.80
C ARG A 28 22.65 -6.15 0.06
N VAL A 29 23.82 -6.26 0.69
CA VAL A 29 24.42 -5.18 1.49
C VAL A 29 24.72 -3.96 0.61
N SER A 30 25.36 -4.14 -0.55
CA SER A 30 25.64 -3.03 -1.48
C SER A 30 24.36 -2.42 -2.05
N SER A 31 23.27 -3.18 -2.17
CA SER A 31 22.00 -2.63 -2.65
C SER A 31 21.36 -1.59 -1.71
N LEU A 32 21.87 -1.43 -0.49
CA LEU A 32 21.48 -0.35 0.43
C LEU A 32 22.39 0.89 0.32
N LEU A 33 23.52 0.79 -0.40
CA LEU A 33 24.51 1.84 -0.55
C LEU A 33 24.61 2.24 -2.04
N ALA A 34 24.03 3.37 -2.42
CA ALA A 34 23.84 3.74 -3.83
C ALA A 34 25.15 3.83 -4.65
N ARG A 35 26.25 4.27 -4.03
CA ARG A 35 27.54 4.54 -4.70
C ARG A 35 28.62 3.49 -4.46
N LYS A 36 28.33 2.40 -3.73
CA LYS A 36 29.32 1.39 -3.32
C LYS A 36 29.00 0.02 -3.89
N THR A 37 30.00 -0.65 -4.46
CA THR A 37 29.85 -1.99 -5.05
C THR A 37 29.95 -3.10 -4.00
N PRO A 38 29.45 -4.33 -4.29
CA PRO A 38 29.60 -5.46 -3.37
C PRO A 38 31.06 -5.76 -2.99
N LYS A 39 31.99 -5.58 -3.93
CA LYS A 39 33.43 -5.79 -3.70
C LYS A 39 33.99 -4.73 -2.75
N GLN A 40 33.62 -3.46 -2.95
CA GLN A 40 34.03 -2.35 -2.07
C GLN A 40 33.45 -2.52 -0.66
N CYS A 41 32.18 -2.91 -0.51
CA CYS A 41 31.59 -3.18 0.81
C CYS A 41 32.30 -4.34 1.54
N LYS A 42 32.65 -5.41 0.81
CA LYS A 42 33.40 -6.53 1.37
C LYS A 42 34.81 -6.11 1.78
N ALA A 43 35.52 -5.38 0.92
CA ALA A 43 36.87 -4.89 1.21
C ALA A 43 36.86 -3.91 2.40
N ARG A 44 35.91 -2.97 2.43
CA ARG A 44 35.72 -2.05 3.57
C ARG A 44 35.46 -2.78 4.88
N TRP A 45 34.67 -3.84 4.85
CA TRP A 45 34.45 -4.67 6.03
C TRP A 45 35.75 -5.34 6.50
N LEU A 46 36.43 -6.05 5.61
CA LEU A 46 37.62 -6.84 5.93
C LEU A 46 38.87 -6.00 6.28
N GLU A 47 38.97 -4.78 5.75
CA GLU A 47 40.14 -3.92 5.92
C GLU A 47 39.93 -2.85 7.02
N TRP A 48 38.68 -2.50 7.36
CA TRP A 48 38.41 -1.44 8.32
C TRP A 48 37.32 -1.75 9.35
N LEU A 49 36.15 -2.27 8.97
CA LEU A 49 34.99 -2.33 9.90
C LEU A 49 34.93 -3.58 10.78
N ASP A 50 35.64 -4.65 10.42
CA ASP A 50 35.63 -5.89 11.20
C ASP A 50 36.15 -5.62 12.64
N PRO A 51 35.38 -5.96 13.69
CA PRO A 51 35.80 -5.75 15.07
C PRO A 51 37.08 -6.49 15.48
N SER A 52 37.51 -7.50 14.70
CA SER A 52 38.77 -8.22 14.92
C SER A 52 40.01 -7.42 14.53
N ILE A 53 39.85 -6.33 13.76
CA ILE A 53 40.97 -5.49 13.31
C ILE A 53 41.42 -4.57 14.44
N ARG A 54 42.69 -4.71 14.82
CA ARG A 54 43.31 -3.83 15.83
C ARG A 54 43.64 -2.49 15.18
N LYS A 55 43.05 -1.40 15.71
CA LYS A 55 43.30 0.00 15.28
C LYS A 55 44.08 0.82 16.32
N ILE A 56 44.61 0.15 17.34
CA ILE A 56 45.46 0.77 18.36
C ILE A 56 46.86 1.04 17.81
N GLU A 57 47.64 1.84 18.52
CA GLU A 57 49.05 2.12 18.19
C GLU A 57 49.89 0.83 18.10
N TRP A 58 51.00 0.89 17.37
CA TRP A 58 51.91 -0.24 17.17
C TRP A 58 52.78 -0.44 18.41
N SER A 59 52.88 -1.68 18.89
CA SER A 59 53.83 -2.02 19.95
C SER A 59 55.23 -2.26 19.36
N LYS A 60 56.27 -2.09 20.18
CA LYS A 60 57.66 -2.36 19.76
C LYS A 60 57.85 -3.82 19.31
N GLU A 61 57.21 -4.76 20.01
CA GLU A 61 57.21 -6.19 19.65
C GLU A 61 56.56 -6.45 18.29
N GLU A 62 55.49 -5.72 17.96
CA GLU A 62 54.83 -5.80 16.65
C GLU A 62 55.73 -5.26 15.53
N ASP A 63 56.43 -4.16 15.77
CA ASP A 63 57.37 -3.58 14.81
C ASP A 63 58.58 -4.49 14.56
N GLU A 64 59.16 -5.07 15.61
CA GLU A 64 60.25 -6.05 15.49
C GLU A 64 59.81 -7.28 14.70
N LYS A 65 58.63 -7.81 15.03
CA LYS A 65 58.03 -8.95 14.31
C LYS A 65 57.76 -8.61 12.85
N LEU A 66 57.26 -7.41 12.56
CA LEU A 66 56.99 -6.94 11.20
C LEU A 66 58.28 -6.83 10.38
N LEU A 67 59.33 -6.20 10.93
CA LEU A 67 60.63 -6.07 10.27
C LEU A 67 61.28 -7.44 10.03
N HIS A 68 61.22 -8.34 11.01
CA HIS A 68 61.73 -9.70 10.89
C HIS A 68 61.02 -10.48 9.78
N LEU A 69 59.68 -10.46 9.77
CA LEU A 69 58.87 -11.16 8.76
C LEU A 69 58.99 -10.54 7.37
N ALA A 70 59.10 -9.21 7.25
CA ALA A 70 59.32 -8.55 5.97
C ALA A 70 60.70 -8.87 5.37
N LYS A 71 61.72 -9.09 6.23
CA LYS A 71 63.04 -9.57 5.82
C LYS A 71 63.02 -11.03 5.37
N LEU A 72 62.24 -11.89 6.04
CA LEU A 72 62.10 -13.31 5.69
C LEU A 72 61.23 -13.54 4.43
N MET A 73 60.17 -12.76 4.27
CA MET A 73 59.19 -12.87 3.18
C MET A 73 59.02 -11.51 2.48
N PRO A 74 59.91 -11.13 1.55
CA PRO A 74 59.87 -9.81 0.93
C PRO A 74 58.54 -9.56 0.19
N THR A 75 57.91 -8.41 0.46
CA THR A 75 56.69 -7.91 -0.21
C THR A 75 55.43 -8.80 -0.11
N GLN A 76 55.42 -9.84 0.72
CA GLN A 76 54.27 -10.76 0.88
C GLN A 76 53.31 -10.32 2.01
N TRP A 77 52.77 -9.11 1.91
CA TRP A 77 51.99 -8.48 2.99
C TRP A 77 50.73 -9.24 3.41
N ARG A 78 50.08 -9.94 2.49
CA ARG A 78 48.89 -10.78 2.79
C ARG A 78 49.22 -12.01 3.64
N THR A 79 50.44 -12.53 3.53
CA THR A 79 50.93 -13.67 4.32
C THR A 79 51.42 -13.19 5.69
N ILE A 80 52.06 -12.01 5.72
CA ILE A 80 52.60 -11.40 6.96
C ILE A 80 51.47 -10.91 7.88
N ALA A 81 50.43 -10.29 7.32
CA ALA A 81 49.35 -9.66 8.07
C ALA A 81 48.68 -10.58 9.13
N PRO A 82 48.24 -11.80 8.80
CA PRO A 82 47.68 -12.73 9.79
C PRO A 82 48.65 -13.12 10.91
N LEU A 83 49.96 -13.17 10.63
CA LEU A 83 50.99 -13.53 11.62
C LEU A 83 51.29 -12.39 12.60
N VAL A 84 51.16 -11.14 12.14
CA VAL A 84 51.28 -9.93 12.98
C VAL A 84 49.97 -9.60 13.68
N GLY A 85 48.82 -9.99 13.12
CA GLY A 85 47.48 -9.70 13.67
C GLY A 85 46.97 -8.30 13.30
N ARG A 86 47.39 -7.78 12.14
CA ARG A 86 47.00 -6.48 11.57
C ARG A 86 46.62 -6.66 10.09
N THR A 87 46.05 -5.65 9.45
CA THR A 87 45.74 -5.75 8.00
C THR A 87 47.00 -5.59 7.15
N ALA A 88 46.96 -6.10 5.92
CA ALA A 88 48.10 -6.08 5.01
C ALA A 88 48.55 -4.64 4.66
N THR A 89 47.59 -3.73 4.56
CA THR A 89 47.81 -2.32 4.26
C THR A 89 48.40 -1.57 5.45
N GLN A 90 47.90 -1.81 6.67
CA GLN A 90 48.51 -1.28 7.90
C GLN A 90 49.97 -1.73 8.06
N CYS A 91 50.26 -3.01 7.80
CA CYS A 91 51.63 -3.55 7.85
C CYS A 91 52.55 -2.87 6.83
N LEU A 92 52.09 -2.67 5.60
CA LEU A 92 52.86 -2.02 4.54
C LEU A 92 53.14 -0.54 4.87
N GLU A 93 52.11 0.22 5.28
CA GLU A 93 52.25 1.64 5.64
C GLU A 93 53.20 1.82 6.83
N ARG A 94 53.07 0.96 7.86
CA ARG A 94 53.97 0.98 9.01
C ARG A 94 55.40 0.65 8.61
N TYR A 95 55.61 -0.36 7.79
CA TYR A 95 56.94 -0.75 7.31
C TYR A 95 57.60 0.38 6.51
N GLN A 96 56.87 1.01 5.58
CA GLN A 96 57.36 2.17 4.83
C GLN A 96 57.70 3.33 5.76
N LYS A 97 56.88 3.59 6.79
CA LYS A 97 57.18 4.62 7.79
C LYS A 97 58.47 4.29 8.56
N LEU A 98 58.66 3.06 9.00
CA LEU A 98 59.88 2.64 9.70
C LEU A 98 61.13 2.76 8.82
N LEU A 99 61.03 2.47 7.52
CA LEU A 99 62.13 2.69 6.58
C LEU A 99 62.42 4.17 6.38
N ASN A 100 61.39 4.99 6.17
CA ASN A 100 61.55 6.44 6.00
C ASN A 100 62.14 7.08 7.27
N ASP A 101 61.71 6.66 8.46
CA ASP A 101 62.24 7.14 9.74
C ASP A 101 63.72 6.73 9.90
N ALA A 102 64.12 5.54 9.44
CA ALA A 102 65.50 5.09 9.44
C ALA A 102 66.37 5.85 8.42
N GLU A 103 65.89 6.03 7.19
CA GLU A 103 66.56 6.81 6.15
C GLU A 103 66.71 8.29 6.55
N ALA A 104 65.68 8.86 7.18
CA ALA A 104 65.72 10.22 7.71
C ALA A 104 66.79 10.35 8.80
N LYS A 105 66.85 9.39 9.72
CA LYS A 105 67.84 9.36 10.80
C LYS A 105 69.26 9.14 10.29
N GLU A 106 69.46 8.29 9.29
CA GLU A 106 70.77 8.06 8.65
C GLU A 106 71.24 9.31 7.88
N ASN A 107 70.35 9.99 7.17
CA ASN A 107 70.66 11.27 6.50
C ASN A 107 70.97 12.40 7.48
N GLU A 108 70.34 12.41 8.66
CA GLU A 108 70.63 13.31 9.76
C GLU A 108 72.01 13.01 10.39
N GLU A 109 72.35 11.73 10.58
CA GLU A 109 73.64 11.27 11.12
C GLU A 109 74.82 11.50 10.15
N LEU A 110 74.57 11.42 8.83
CA LEU A 110 75.55 11.72 7.78
C LEU A 110 75.74 13.23 7.51
N GLY A 111 75.08 14.11 8.28
CA GLY A 111 75.29 15.57 8.22
C GLY A 111 74.84 16.22 6.90
N LEU A 112 74.02 15.53 6.12
CA LEU A 112 73.40 16.05 4.89
C LEU A 112 72.04 16.73 5.15
N GLY A 113 71.56 16.68 6.40
CA GLY A 113 70.44 17.50 6.89
C GLY A 113 70.90 18.92 7.20
N GLY A 114 70.21 19.92 6.64
CA GLY A 114 70.42 21.32 6.98
C GLY A 114 70.18 21.63 8.47
N PRO A 115 70.65 22.79 8.97
CA PRO A 115 70.84 23.04 10.40
C PRO A 115 69.57 23.50 11.13
N ASP A 116 68.44 22.81 10.98
CA ASP A 116 67.24 23.03 11.78
C ASP A 116 66.52 21.70 12.04
N GLY A 117 66.59 21.23 13.29
CA GLY A 117 65.99 19.99 13.73
C GLY A 117 64.47 20.08 13.95
N GLY A 118 63.81 18.93 13.83
CA GLY A 118 62.56 18.60 14.53
C GLY A 118 61.27 19.25 14.01
N GLU A 119 60.45 18.44 13.35
CA GLU A 119 58.99 18.59 13.16
C GLU A 119 58.46 19.70 12.22
N THR A 120 59.29 20.63 11.74
CA THR A 120 58.85 21.69 10.80
C THR A 120 59.54 21.64 9.42
N SER A 121 60.06 20.48 9.04
CA SER A 121 60.63 20.27 7.70
C SER A 121 59.51 20.29 6.65
N ALA A 122 59.49 21.33 5.81
CA ALA A 122 58.73 21.30 4.57
C ALA A 122 59.16 20.08 3.74
N PRO A 123 58.23 19.30 3.17
CA PRO A 123 58.57 18.11 2.41
C PRO A 123 59.54 18.46 1.29
N THR A 124 60.61 17.67 1.15
CA THR A 124 61.64 17.86 0.12
C THR A 124 60.98 17.86 -1.27
N ALA A 125 61.48 18.63 -2.24
CA ALA A 125 60.84 18.80 -3.56
C ALA A 125 60.51 17.48 -4.29
N ASP A 126 61.22 16.39 -4.00
CA ASP A 126 60.93 15.05 -4.52
C ASP A 126 59.75 14.34 -3.83
N GLN A 127 59.44 14.65 -2.57
CA GLN A 127 58.26 14.17 -1.85
C GLN A 127 56.98 14.87 -2.37
N VAL A 128 57.08 16.16 -2.72
CA VAL A 128 55.97 16.94 -3.31
C VAL A 128 55.61 16.44 -4.73
N ARG A 129 56.58 15.89 -5.48
CA ARG A 129 56.36 15.34 -6.83
C ARG A 129 55.81 13.91 -6.87
N LYS A 130 55.86 13.16 -5.75
CA LYS A 130 55.36 11.76 -5.70
C LYS A 130 53.86 11.65 -5.44
N LEU A 131 53.23 12.68 -4.87
CA LEU A 131 51.77 12.75 -4.75
C LEU A 131 51.20 13.27 -6.07
N ARG A 132 50.57 12.40 -6.84
CA ARG A 132 49.96 12.76 -8.13
C ARG A 132 48.64 13.52 -7.90
N PRO A 133 48.58 14.84 -8.11
CA PRO A 133 47.38 15.61 -7.85
C PRO A 133 46.31 15.27 -8.91
N GLY A 134 45.09 14.96 -8.48
CA GLY A 134 43.96 14.65 -9.37
C GLY A 134 43.71 13.16 -9.64
N GLU A 135 44.51 12.25 -9.08
CA GLU A 135 44.24 10.81 -9.18
C GLU A 135 43.26 10.33 -8.09
N MET A 136 42.35 9.44 -8.47
CA MET A 136 41.48 8.73 -7.54
C MET A 136 42.30 7.70 -6.75
N ASP A 137 42.17 7.69 -5.42
CA ASP A 137 42.85 6.72 -4.57
C ASP A 137 42.49 5.28 -5.00
N PRO A 138 43.48 4.41 -5.28
CA PRO A 138 43.22 3.01 -5.63
C PRO A 138 42.54 2.20 -4.51
N ASN A 139 42.76 2.53 -3.23
CA ASN A 139 42.27 1.74 -2.08
C ASN A 139 41.60 2.64 -1.01
N PRO A 140 40.48 3.31 -1.32
CA PRO A 140 39.81 4.19 -0.36
C PRO A 140 39.23 3.44 0.86
N GLU A 141 39.07 2.11 0.78
CA GLU A 141 38.53 1.26 1.84
C GLU A 141 39.39 1.18 3.10
N THR A 142 40.70 1.47 3.00
CA THR A 142 41.62 1.40 4.15
C THR A 142 41.67 2.68 4.97
N LYS A 143 41.13 3.78 4.42
CA LYS A 143 41.19 5.11 5.04
C LYS A 143 40.07 5.34 6.06
N PRO A 144 40.25 6.19 7.08
CA PRO A 144 39.18 6.58 7.98
C PRO A 144 37.97 7.17 7.21
N ALA A 145 36.76 6.95 7.74
CA ALA A 145 35.57 7.54 7.17
C ALA A 145 35.57 9.07 7.35
N ARG A 146 35.02 9.78 6.37
CA ARG A 146 34.77 11.22 6.49
C ARG A 146 33.63 11.44 7.50
N PRO A 147 33.78 12.36 8.46
CA PRO A 147 32.69 12.77 9.34
C PRO A 147 31.49 13.30 8.55
N ASP A 148 30.29 13.04 9.07
CA ASP A 148 29.04 13.46 8.42
C ASP A 148 28.96 14.98 8.37
N ALA A 149 28.52 15.53 7.23
CA ALA A 149 28.30 16.97 7.11
C ALA A 149 27.10 17.39 7.97
N ILE A 150 27.17 18.59 8.59
CA ILE A 150 26.08 19.12 9.42
C ILE A 150 24.78 19.22 8.62
N ASP A 151 24.89 19.66 7.36
CA ASP A 151 23.82 19.56 6.39
C ASP A 151 24.10 18.37 5.45
N MET A 152 23.57 17.20 5.81
CA MET A 152 23.62 16.02 4.94
C MET A 152 22.88 16.33 3.64
N ASP A 153 23.43 15.89 2.51
CA ASP A 153 22.77 16.04 1.22
C ASP A 153 21.49 15.17 1.13
N GLU A 154 20.69 15.43 0.10
CA GLU A 154 19.46 14.68 -0.14
C GLU A 154 19.74 13.19 -0.38
N ASP A 155 20.85 12.90 -1.08
CA ASP A 155 21.34 11.55 -1.35
C ASP A 155 21.60 10.75 -0.05
N GLU A 156 22.34 11.29 0.92
CA GLU A 156 22.63 10.61 2.20
C GLU A 156 21.38 10.47 3.08
N LYS A 157 20.51 11.50 3.11
CA LYS A 157 19.24 11.46 3.84
C LYS A 157 18.30 10.40 3.25
N GLU A 158 18.17 10.35 1.93
CA GLU A 158 17.36 9.36 1.22
C GLU A 158 17.92 7.95 1.45
N MET A 159 19.24 7.77 1.31
CA MET A 159 19.92 6.51 1.55
C MET A 159 19.68 5.98 2.98
N LEU A 160 19.78 6.85 4.00
CA LEU A 160 19.47 6.50 5.38
C LEU A 160 18.00 6.10 5.57
N SER A 161 17.08 6.84 4.96
CA SER A 161 15.64 6.55 5.05
C SER A 161 15.30 5.21 4.39
N GLU A 162 15.90 4.93 3.23
CA GLU A 162 15.74 3.69 2.50
C GLU A 162 16.33 2.51 3.29
N ALA A 163 17.55 2.67 3.82
CA ALA A 163 18.20 1.67 4.64
C ALA A 163 17.33 1.32 5.87
N ARG A 164 16.81 2.31 6.59
CA ARG A 164 15.90 2.11 7.72
C ARG A 164 14.64 1.34 7.31
N ALA A 165 13.99 1.73 6.22
CA ALA A 165 12.78 1.07 5.72
C ALA A 165 13.05 -0.40 5.31
N ARG A 166 14.16 -0.66 4.61
CA ARG A 166 14.57 -2.00 4.19
C ARG A 166 14.97 -2.88 5.38
N LEU A 167 15.66 -2.33 6.37
CA LEU A 167 16.05 -3.05 7.59
C LEU A 167 14.84 -3.38 8.46
N ALA A 168 13.85 -2.48 8.59
CA ALA A 168 12.60 -2.74 9.31
C ALA A 168 11.71 -3.80 8.63
N ASN A 169 11.77 -3.90 7.30
CA ASN A 169 10.94 -4.85 6.57
C ASN A 169 11.49 -6.29 6.63
N THR A 170 10.73 -7.18 7.25
CA THR A 170 10.97 -8.64 7.28
C THR A 170 9.96 -9.42 6.44
N GLN A 171 8.89 -8.77 5.98
CA GLN A 171 7.78 -9.42 5.29
C GLN A 171 7.96 -9.42 3.77
N GLY A 172 7.82 -10.60 3.16
CA GLY A 172 7.81 -10.75 1.70
C GLY A 172 6.51 -10.28 1.03
N LYS A 173 6.49 -10.27 -0.31
CA LYS A 173 5.33 -9.83 -1.13
C LYS A 173 4.04 -10.58 -0.77
N LYS A 174 4.12 -11.91 -0.55
CA LYS A 174 2.96 -12.75 -0.20
C LYS A 174 2.37 -12.41 1.17
N ALA A 175 3.21 -12.16 2.17
CA ALA A 175 2.77 -11.78 3.50
C ALA A 175 2.10 -10.40 3.49
N LYS A 176 2.72 -9.41 2.83
CA LYS A 176 2.13 -8.06 2.67
C LYS A 176 0.82 -8.10 1.89
N ARG A 177 0.74 -8.88 0.81
CA ARG A 177 -0.50 -9.08 0.04
C ARG A 177 -1.59 -9.69 0.92
N LYS A 178 -1.29 -10.78 1.62
CA LYS A 178 -2.24 -11.47 2.51
C LYS A 178 -2.70 -10.57 3.67
N ALA A 179 -1.82 -9.70 4.19
CA ALA A 179 -2.19 -8.71 5.21
C ALA A 179 -3.18 -7.67 4.66
N ARG A 180 -2.93 -7.12 3.46
CA ARG A 180 -3.88 -6.21 2.79
C ARG A 180 -5.20 -6.88 2.43
N GLU A 181 -5.16 -8.11 1.91
CA GLU A 181 -6.37 -8.90 1.62
C GLU A 181 -7.20 -9.11 2.89
N ARG A 182 -6.55 -9.46 4.01
CA ARG A 182 -7.23 -9.59 5.30
C ARG A 182 -7.85 -8.27 5.78
N GLN A 183 -7.17 -7.14 5.60
CA GLN A 183 -7.71 -5.81 5.94
C GLN A 183 -8.91 -5.44 5.06
N LEU A 184 -8.81 -5.68 3.75
CA LEU A 184 -9.91 -5.44 2.81
C LEU A 184 -11.10 -6.36 3.07
N GLU A 185 -10.86 -7.62 3.42
CA GLU A 185 -11.91 -8.56 3.80
C GLU A 185 -12.61 -8.14 5.10
N ALA A 186 -11.85 -7.69 6.11
CA ALA A 186 -12.41 -7.13 7.33
C ALA A 186 -13.24 -5.85 7.06
N SER A 187 -12.74 -4.95 6.22
CA SER A 187 -13.45 -3.74 5.79
C SER A 187 -14.75 -4.08 5.04
N ARG A 188 -14.68 -4.99 4.05
CA ARG A 188 -15.86 -5.48 3.33
C ARG A 188 -16.87 -6.11 4.27
N ARG A 189 -16.42 -6.91 5.24
CA ARG A 189 -17.29 -7.52 6.25
C ARG A 189 -17.98 -6.46 7.10
N LEU A 190 -17.27 -5.41 7.52
CA LEU A 190 -17.86 -4.30 8.28
C LEU A 190 -18.89 -3.51 7.46
N ALA A 191 -18.58 -3.20 6.20
CA ALA A 191 -19.51 -2.50 5.31
C ALA A 191 -20.79 -3.32 5.04
N VAL A 192 -20.65 -4.63 4.80
CA VAL A 192 -21.81 -5.53 4.64
C VAL A 192 -22.63 -5.61 5.92
N LEU A 193 -21.98 -5.65 7.09
CA LEU A 193 -22.67 -5.62 8.38
C LEU A 193 -23.39 -4.29 8.63
N GLN A 194 -22.80 -3.16 8.24
CA GLN A 194 -23.42 -1.84 8.36
C GLN A 194 -24.67 -1.75 7.47
N LYS A 195 -24.55 -2.05 6.18
CA LYS A 195 -25.71 -2.09 5.26
C LYS A 195 -26.82 -2.99 5.77
N ARG A 196 -26.47 -4.14 6.34
CA ARG A 196 -27.44 -5.04 6.94
C ARG A 196 -28.13 -4.44 8.16
N ARG A 197 -27.41 -3.70 9.01
CA ARG A 197 -28.02 -2.99 10.15
C ARG A 197 -28.99 -1.93 9.66
N GLU A 198 -28.61 -1.17 8.64
CA GLU A 198 -29.46 -0.13 8.04
C GLU A 198 -30.74 -0.76 7.45
N LEU A 199 -30.61 -1.82 6.66
CA LEU A 199 -31.76 -2.54 6.10
C LEU A 199 -32.65 -3.15 7.18
N LYS A 200 -32.04 -3.72 8.24
CA LYS A 200 -32.78 -4.25 9.38
C LYS A 200 -33.47 -3.14 10.19
N HIS A 201 -32.85 -1.97 10.32
CA HIS A 201 -33.46 -0.78 10.94
C HIS A 201 -34.62 -0.25 10.10
N ALA A 202 -34.54 -0.35 8.78
CA ALA A 202 -35.64 -0.09 7.85
C ALA A 202 -36.69 -1.23 7.80
N GLY A 203 -36.58 -2.26 8.64
CA GLY A 203 -37.52 -3.38 8.71
C GLY A 203 -37.30 -4.50 7.68
N ILE A 204 -36.33 -4.36 6.77
CA ILE A 204 -36.04 -5.30 5.69
C ILE A 204 -35.04 -6.37 6.18
N ASN A 205 -35.53 -7.58 6.47
CA ASN A 205 -34.72 -8.69 6.96
C ASN A 205 -34.18 -9.59 5.83
N ILE A 206 -33.02 -9.24 5.28
CA ILE A 206 -32.35 -10.07 4.26
C ILE A 206 -31.54 -11.19 4.92
N LYS A 207 -31.78 -12.44 4.49
CA LYS A 207 -31.01 -13.62 4.90
C LYS A 207 -29.74 -13.72 4.04
N LEU A 208 -28.59 -13.94 4.68
CA LEU A 208 -27.32 -14.15 3.97
C LEU A 208 -27.24 -15.64 3.58
N THR A 209 -27.29 -15.95 2.29
CA THR A 209 -27.08 -17.32 1.79
C THR A 209 -25.61 -17.53 1.47
N ASN A 210 -24.87 -18.17 2.38
CA ASN A 210 -23.52 -18.64 2.10
C ASN A 210 -23.54 -20.16 2.02
N LYS A 211 -23.73 -20.72 0.83
CA LYS A 211 -23.44 -22.13 0.58
C LYS A 211 -22.56 -22.25 -0.65
N LYS A 212 -21.27 -22.51 -0.43
CA LYS A 212 -20.43 -23.14 -1.45
C LYS A 212 -20.58 -24.65 -1.27
N LYS A 213 -21.01 -25.33 -2.33
CA LYS A 213 -21.17 -26.79 -2.35
C LYS A 213 -19.84 -27.44 -1.93
N GLY A 214 -19.84 -28.19 -0.82
CA GLY A 214 -18.66 -28.88 -0.28
C GLY A 214 -17.97 -28.21 0.93
N GLN A 215 -18.46 -27.07 1.43
CA GLN A 215 -17.95 -26.45 2.66
C GLN A 215 -18.93 -26.66 3.83
N MET A 216 -18.45 -27.18 4.97
CA MET A 216 -19.26 -27.39 6.17
C MET A 216 -19.58 -26.06 6.87
N ASP A 217 -20.81 -25.90 7.36
CA ASP A 217 -21.21 -24.74 8.15
C ASP A 217 -20.90 -24.98 9.63
N TYR A 218 -19.78 -24.40 10.07
CA TYR A 218 -19.29 -24.47 11.44
C TYR A 218 -20.25 -23.86 12.49
N ASN A 219 -21.23 -23.04 12.07
CA ASN A 219 -22.20 -22.46 12.99
C ASN A 219 -23.48 -23.31 13.14
N ALA A 220 -23.78 -24.16 12.14
CA ALA A 220 -24.99 -24.97 12.14
C ALA A 220 -24.80 -26.26 12.95
N ASP A 221 -23.63 -26.89 12.82
CA ASP A 221 -23.28 -28.13 13.51
C ASP A 221 -21.87 -28.07 14.10
N ILE A 222 -21.64 -28.90 15.13
CA ILE A 222 -20.31 -29.13 15.68
C ILE A 222 -19.52 -29.98 14.68
N PRO A 223 -18.48 -29.43 14.02
CA PRO A 223 -17.74 -30.18 13.01
C PRO A 223 -17.01 -31.34 13.67
N PHE A 224 -17.17 -32.53 13.10
CA PHE A 224 -16.56 -33.75 13.61
C PHE A 224 -16.86 -34.00 15.09
N GLU A 225 -18.12 -33.81 15.51
CA GLU A 225 -18.55 -34.09 16.88
C GLU A 225 -18.23 -35.54 17.26
N LYS A 226 -17.24 -35.69 18.15
CA LYS A 226 -16.94 -36.97 18.79
C LYS A 226 -17.48 -36.90 20.20
N LYS A 227 -18.64 -37.51 20.41
CA LYS A 227 -19.26 -37.56 21.74
C LYS A 227 -18.29 -38.21 22.72
N PRO A 228 -18.11 -37.63 23.93
CA PRO A 228 -17.30 -38.25 24.95
C PRO A 228 -17.86 -39.64 25.24
N ALA A 229 -16.97 -40.62 25.42
CA ALA A 229 -17.38 -41.97 25.76
C ALA A 229 -18.16 -41.94 27.08
N LEU A 230 -19.26 -42.67 27.14
CA LEU A 230 -20.09 -42.77 28.34
C LEU A 230 -19.24 -43.43 29.44
N GLY A 231 -18.95 -42.67 30.49
CA GLY A 231 -18.22 -43.15 31.66
C GLY A 231 -19.13 -43.85 32.67
N PHE A 232 -18.53 -44.40 33.73
CA PHE A 232 -19.24 -45.07 34.83
C PHE A 232 -20.04 -44.12 35.74
N TYR A 233 -19.84 -42.80 35.62
CA TYR A 233 -20.48 -41.78 36.44
C TYR A 233 -21.58 -41.06 35.66
N ASP A 234 -22.71 -40.79 36.33
CA ASP A 234 -23.80 -39.96 35.77
C ASP A 234 -23.36 -38.49 35.71
N THR A 235 -23.56 -37.87 34.54
CA THR A 235 -23.16 -36.48 34.25
C THR A 235 -24.36 -35.54 34.09
N ALA A 236 -25.59 -35.99 34.37
CA ALA A 236 -26.81 -35.19 34.19
C ALA A 236 -26.80 -33.84 34.96
N GLU A 237 -26.32 -33.83 36.20
CA GLU A 237 -26.23 -32.59 37.01
C GLU A 237 -25.19 -31.60 36.46
N GLU A 238 -24.08 -32.10 35.91
CA GLU A 238 -23.06 -31.27 35.27
C GLU A 238 -23.56 -30.68 33.95
N GLN A 239 -24.29 -31.47 33.16
CA GLN A 239 -24.94 -31.01 31.93
C GLN A 239 -25.93 -29.88 32.21
N ALA A 240 -26.80 -30.03 33.21
CA ALA A 240 -27.76 -28.99 33.60
C ALA A 240 -27.07 -27.69 34.07
N ARG A 241 -25.95 -27.82 34.80
CA ARG A 241 -25.15 -26.64 35.22
C ARG A 241 -24.49 -25.97 34.02
N ASN A 242 -23.98 -26.74 33.06
CA ASN A 242 -23.35 -26.24 31.84
C ASN A 242 -24.37 -25.55 30.92
N GLU A 243 -25.59 -26.07 30.80
CA GLU A 243 -26.66 -25.38 30.06
C GLU A 243 -27.02 -24.04 30.69
N ARG A 244 -27.07 -23.99 32.03
CA ARG A 244 -27.34 -22.75 32.77
C ARG A 244 -26.24 -21.71 32.58
N SER A 245 -24.98 -22.12 32.56
CA SER A 245 -23.85 -21.22 32.29
C SER A 245 -23.79 -20.79 30.83
N LEU A 246 -24.17 -21.66 29.88
CA LEU A 246 -24.35 -21.32 28.46
C LEU A 246 -25.41 -20.25 28.25
N GLN A 247 -26.57 -20.37 28.92
CA GLN A 247 -27.63 -19.36 28.88
C GLN A 247 -27.21 -18.02 29.49
N ALA A 248 -26.35 -18.05 30.53
CA ALA A 248 -25.83 -16.85 31.19
C ALA A 248 -24.65 -16.19 30.43
N PHE A 249 -24.07 -16.88 29.45
CA PHE A 249 -22.90 -16.40 28.70
C PHE A 249 -23.31 -15.38 27.64
N ASP A 250 -23.03 -14.10 27.89
CA ASP A 250 -23.18 -13.02 26.90
C ASP A 250 -21.90 -12.88 26.05
N PRO A 251 -21.93 -13.22 24.75
CA PRO A 251 -20.76 -13.20 23.88
C PRO A 251 -20.12 -11.81 23.76
N ARG A 252 -20.90 -10.73 23.93
CA ARG A 252 -20.37 -9.36 23.80
C ARG A 252 -19.47 -8.97 24.97
N LYS A 253 -19.79 -9.41 26.18
CA LYS A 253 -18.98 -9.13 27.38
C LYS A 253 -17.62 -9.83 27.34
N ALA A 254 -17.57 -11.05 26.81
CA ALA A 254 -16.34 -11.83 26.66
C ALA A 254 -15.36 -11.21 25.65
N VAL A 255 -15.85 -10.74 24.50
CA VAL A 255 -15.02 -10.10 23.45
C VAL A 255 -14.46 -8.75 23.91
N VAL A 256 -15.23 -7.99 24.70
CA VAL A 256 -14.75 -6.73 25.29
C VAL A 256 -13.67 -6.98 26.33
N GLN A 257 -13.79 -8.03 27.14
CA GLN A 257 -12.75 -8.42 28.10
C GLN A 257 -11.46 -8.90 27.41
N SER A 258 -11.55 -9.65 26.31
CA SER A 258 -10.35 -10.12 25.59
C SER A 258 -9.60 -8.98 24.90
N LYS A 259 -10.32 -8.01 24.30
CA LYS A 259 -9.70 -6.79 23.73
C LYS A 259 -9.03 -5.92 24.78
N ARG A 260 -9.68 -5.70 25.94
CA ARG A 260 -9.08 -4.95 27.06
C ARG A 260 -7.83 -5.61 27.62
N LYS A 261 -7.65 -6.92 27.42
CA LYS A 261 -6.47 -7.65 27.88
C LYS A 261 -5.27 -7.44 26.96
N SER A 262 -5.44 -7.45 25.63
CA SER A 262 -4.33 -7.17 24.70
C SER A 262 -3.83 -5.72 24.82
N ASP A 263 -4.75 -4.76 24.90
CA ASP A 263 -4.37 -3.34 24.96
C ASP A 263 -3.68 -2.98 26.29
N ARG A 264 -3.99 -3.69 27.38
CA ARG A 264 -3.35 -3.48 28.69
C ARG A 264 -1.93 -4.02 28.77
N ASP A 265 -1.59 -5.04 27.98
CA ASP A 265 -0.25 -5.63 27.99
C ASP A 265 0.73 -4.74 27.19
N ASP A 266 0.29 -4.11 26.09
CA ASP A 266 1.11 -3.20 25.28
C ASP A 266 1.38 -1.83 25.95
N GLU A 267 0.44 -1.28 26.73
CA GLU A 267 0.64 0.01 27.41
C GLU A 267 1.47 -0.06 28.70
N ASN A 268 1.44 -1.19 29.41
CA ASN A 268 2.08 -1.29 30.72
C ASN A 268 3.60 -1.46 30.64
N ASP A 269 4.13 -2.00 29.55
CA ASP A 269 5.55 -2.30 29.39
C ASP A 269 6.45 -1.04 29.26
N PRO A 270 6.11 -0.02 28.44
CA PRO A 270 6.88 1.22 28.39
C PRO A 270 6.74 2.07 29.66
N LYS A 271 5.58 2.04 30.33
CA LYS A 271 5.35 2.76 31.61
C LYS A 271 6.11 2.10 32.77
N ARG A 272 6.31 0.77 32.76
CA ARG A 272 7.15 0.04 33.73
C ARG A 272 8.63 0.33 33.53
N ARG A 273 9.13 0.34 32.28
CA ARG A 273 10.53 0.67 31.97
C ARG A 273 10.90 2.12 32.30
N LYS A 274 9.99 3.07 32.09
CA LYS A 274 10.22 4.49 32.39
C LYS A 274 10.19 4.83 33.89
N LYS A 275 9.53 4.00 34.72
CA LYS A 275 9.51 4.13 36.20
C LYS A 275 10.60 3.32 36.91
N GLY A 276 11.20 2.34 36.24
CA GLY A 276 12.19 1.42 36.83
C GLY A 276 13.60 1.97 37.03
N GLN A 277 13.84 3.27 36.82
CA GLN A 277 15.16 3.88 37.06
C GLN A 277 15.32 4.51 38.45
N ASN A 278 14.28 4.53 39.27
CA ASN A 278 14.38 4.93 40.68
C ASN A 278 13.49 4.03 41.53
N THR A 279 14.06 3.38 42.56
CA THR A 279 13.41 2.57 43.64
C THR A 279 13.38 1.04 43.48
N ASP A 280 14.55 0.40 43.37
CA ASP A 280 14.68 -1.06 43.37
C ASP A 280 14.26 -1.76 44.69
N LEU A 281 14.22 -1.05 45.83
CA LEU A 281 13.90 -1.65 47.13
C LEU A 281 12.38 -1.74 47.44
N GLN A 282 11.58 -0.79 46.94
CA GLN A 282 10.12 -0.78 47.13
C GLN A 282 9.41 -1.70 46.14
N ALA A 283 9.98 -1.89 44.94
CA ALA A 283 9.49 -2.85 43.96
C ALA A 283 9.56 -4.29 44.49
N ALA A 284 10.65 -4.67 45.19
CA ALA A 284 10.82 -6.01 45.76
C ALA A 284 9.75 -6.36 46.83
N ARG A 285 9.42 -5.41 47.72
CA ARG A 285 8.38 -5.60 48.75
C ARG A 285 6.97 -5.72 48.17
N LYS A 286 6.62 -4.89 47.17
CA LYS A 286 5.33 -4.98 46.47
C LYS A 286 5.21 -6.26 45.63
N VAL A 287 6.30 -6.70 45.00
CA VAL A 287 6.33 -7.96 44.25
C VAL A 287 6.14 -9.17 45.17
N ALA A 288 6.79 -9.19 46.35
CA ALA A 288 6.59 -10.26 47.34
C ALA A 288 5.16 -10.31 47.90
N GLN A 289 4.54 -9.15 48.11
CA GLN A 289 3.16 -9.06 48.60
C GLN A 289 2.13 -9.47 47.53
N LEU A 290 2.37 -9.06 46.27
CA LEU A 290 1.56 -9.47 45.12
C LEU A 290 1.73 -10.97 44.79
N GLN A 291 2.89 -11.54 45.05
CA GLN A 291 3.15 -12.97 44.87
C GLN A 291 2.42 -13.81 45.92
N LYS A 292 2.42 -13.38 47.21
CA LYS A 292 1.58 -13.99 48.26
C LYS A 292 0.08 -13.90 47.95
N ILE A 293 -0.38 -12.78 47.39
CA ILE A 293 -1.78 -12.62 46.97
C ILE A 293 -2.11 -13.52 45.76
N ARG A 294 -1.19 -13.69 44.80
CA ARG A 294 -1.34 -14.61 43.67
C ARG A 294 -1.35 -16.07 44.07
N GLU A 295 -0.51 -16.45 45.04
CA GLU A 295 -0.47 -17.80 45.61
C GLU A 295 -1.76 -18.10 46.38
N ALA A 296 -2.28 -17.13 47.14
CA ALA A 296 -3.58 -17.23 47.81
C ALA A 296 -4.78 -17.27 46.82
N GLU A 297 -4.72 -16.53 45.70
CA GLU A 297 -5.70 -16.63 44.61
C GLU A 297 -5.61 -17.97 43.85
N GLN A 298 -4.42 -18.55 43.71
CA GLN A 298 -4.23 -19.86 43.08
C GLN A 298 -4.72 -21.02 43.97
N MET A 299 -4.71 -20.86 45.29
CA MET A 299 -5.21 -21.86 46.24
C MET A 299 -6.75 -21.92 46.32
N SER A 300 -7.47 -20.88 45.88
CA SER A 300 -8.94 -20.78 46.04
C SER A 300 -9.77 -21.14 44.79
N LYS A 301 -9.15 -21.57 43.68
CA LYS A 301 -9.85 -22.04 42.48
C LYS A 301 -9.52 -23.50 42.20
N ARG A 302 -10.51 -24.40 42.29
CA ARG A 302 -10.40 -25.78 41.81
C ARG A 302 -9.93 -25.75 40.35
N ARG A 303 -8.80 -26.40 40.07
CA ARG A 303 -8.16 -26.43 38.76
C ARG A 303 -8.97 -27.29 37.79
N HIS A 304 -9.21 -26.75 36.60
CA HIS A 304 -9.63 -27.54 35.44
C HIS A 304 -8.57 -28.61 35.14
N LEU A 305 -8.99 -29.82 34.78
CA LEU A 305 -8.08 -30.91 34.41
C LEU A 305 -7.28 -30.48 33.18
N VAL A 306 -5.97 -30.28 33.37
CA VAL A 306 -5.00 -30.02 32.30
C VAL A 306 -4.25 -31.32 32.13
N LEU A 307 -4.38 -31.94 30.96
CA LEU A 307 -3.51 -33.06 30.60
C LEU A 307 -2.05 -32.55 30.61
N PRO A 308 -1.10 -33.34 31.15
CA PRO A 308 0.29 -32.91 31.22
C PRO A 308 0.81 -32.64 29.81
N MET A 309 1.50 -31.51 29.64
CA MET A 309 2.31 -31.26 28.45
C MET A 309 3.36 -32.38 28.33
N PRO A 310 3.74 -32.78 27.10
CA PRO A 310 4.74 -33.82 26.89
C PRO A 310 5.98 -33.54 27.74
N GLN A 311 6.32 -34.52 28.59
CA GLN A 311 7.48 -34.49 29.48
C GLN A 311 8.74 -34.71 28.65
N VAL A 312 9.28 -33.63 28.10
CA VAL A 312 10.72 -33.55 27.88
C VAL A 312 11.13 -32.18 28.41
N GLY A 313 11.83 -32.17 29.55
CA GLY A 313 12.30 -30.92 30.15
C GLY A 313 13.43 -30.31 29.34
N ASP A 314 13.60 -28.99 29.40
CA ASP A 314 14.69 -28.29 28.68
C ASP A 314 16.09 -28.83 29.06
N ALA A 315 16.24 -29.44 30.24
CA ALA A 315 17.45 -30.15 30.65
C ALA A 315 17.66 -31.49 29.91
N GLU A 316 16.59 -32.23 29.62
CA GLU A 316 16.67 -33.45 28.78
C GLU A 316 16.84 -33.08 27.30
N LEU A 317 16.32 -31.93 26.88
CA LEU A 317 16.57 -31.37 25.54
C LEU A 317 18.04 -30.95 25.39
N GLU A 318 18.65 -30.35 26.42
CA GLU A 318 20.09 -30.05 26.45
C GLU A 318 20.95 -31.31 26.49
N ASP A 319 20.53 -32.37 27.17
CA ASP A 319 21.23 -33.66 27.18
C ASP A 319 21.08 -34.42 25.86
N ILE A 320 19.92 -34.34 25.18
CA ILE A 320 19.72 -34.87 23.82
C ILE A 320 20.52 -34.05 22.79
N VAL A 321 20.62 -32.73 22.96
CA VAL A 321 21.46 -31.86 22.12
C VAL A 321 22.95 -32.12 22.39
N LYS A 322 23.36 -32.37 23.64
CA LYS A 322 24.73 -32.79 23.97
C LYS A 322 25.06 -34.19 23.45
N MET A 323 24.13 -35.14 23.51
CA MET A 323 24.27 -36.46 22.87
C MET A 323 24.30 -36.34 21.34
N GLY A 324 23.52 -35.44 20.74
CA GLY A 324 23.52 -35.16 19.30
C GLY A 324 24.80 -34.46 18.84
N ILE A 325 25.36 -33.57 19.65
CA ILE A 325 26.66 -32.92 19.41
C ILE A 325 27.80 -33.94 19.61
N ALA A 326 27.72 -34.82 20.61
CA ALA A 326 28.69 -35.90 20.83
C ALA A 326 28.66 -36.95 19.71
N GLY A 327 27.47 -37.27 19.18
CA GLY A 327 27.31 -38.12 18.00
C GLY A 327 27.85 -37.45 16.74
N ALA A 328 27.63 -36.15 16.56
CA ALA A 328 28.15 -35.38 15.43
C ALA A 328 29.66 -35.15 15.50
N THR A 329 30.25 -34.96 16.68
CA THR A 329 31.70 -34.88 16.88
C THR A 329 32.36 -36.23 16.73
N ALA A 330 31.74 -37.32 17.18
CA ALA A 330 32.21 -38.69 16.92
C ALA A 330 32.19 -39.02 15.42
N ASN A 331 31.14 -38.61 14.68
CA ASN A 331 31.08 -38.78 13.23
C ASN A 331 32.11 -37.90 12.50
N LYS A 332 32.38 -36.68 13.00
CA LYS A 332 33.45 -35.81 12.47
C LYS A 332 34.84 -36.37 12.74
N LEU A 333 35.10 -36.90 13.93
CA LEU A 333 36.35 -37.57 14.31
C LEU A 333 36.59 -38.86 13.53
N ALA A 334 35.53 -39.65 13.29
CA ALA A 334 35.57 -40.84 12.44
C ALA A 334 35.77 -40.48 10.95
N SER A 335 35.29 -39.31 10.50
CA SER A 335 35.52 -38.83 9.13
C SER A 335 36.94 -38.26 8.90
N SER A 336 37.66 -37.93 9.96
CA SER A 336 39.03 -37.40 9.92
C SER A 336 40.14 -38.44 10.13
N SER A 337 39.79 -39.72 10.32
CA SER A 337 40.75 -40.82 10.49
C SER A 337 40.79 -41.69 9.23
N GLU A 338 42.00 -42.00 8.73
CA GLU A 338 42.24 -42.69 7.45
C GLU A 338 42.04 -44.22 7.47
N ASN A 339 41.58 -44.82 8.58
CA ASN A 339 41.45 -46.27 8.70
C ASN A 339 40.01 -46.76 8.43
N GLU A 340 39.88 -47.64 7.44
CA GLU A 340 38.63 -48.13 6.83
C GLU A 340 37.78 -49.07 7.72
N SER A 341 38.34 -49.55 8.83
CA SER A 341 37.71 -50.56 9.70
C SER A 341 36.76 -50.01 10.77
N THR A 342 36.72 -48.70 11.01
CA THR A 342 35.81 -48.07 12.00
C THR A 342 34.53 -47.48 11.40
N LYS A 343 34.44 -47.38 10.06
CA LYS A 343 33.23 -46.88 9.35
C LYS A 343 32.03 -47.84 9.40
N GLY A 344 32.25 -49.14 9.61
CA GLY A 344 31.21 -50.16 9.51
C GLY A 344 30.37 -50.42 10.76
N LEU A 345 30.67 -49.77 11.89
CA LEU A 345 30.05 -50.10 13.20
C LEU A 345 28.99 -49.09 13.68
N VAL A 346 28.69 -48.04 12.91
CA VAL A 346 27.62 -47.07 13.22
C VAL A 346 26.52 -47.24 12.17
N GLY A 347 25.42 -47.88 12.56
CA GLY A 347 24.30 -48.18 11.66
C GLY A 347 23.42 -46.97 11.36
N ASP A 348 23.09 -46.80 10.08
CA ASP A 348 22.26 -45.73 9.54
C ASP A 348 20.78 -45.90 9.92
N TYR A 349 20.25 -44.98 10.73
CA TYR A 349 18.81 -44.75 10.88
C TYR A 349 18.51 -43.25 10.90
N THR A 350 18.57 -42.59 9.74
CA THR A 350 17.96 -41.27 9.53
C THR A 350 17.68 -41.02 8.04
N ASN A 351 16.56 -41.53 7.54
CA ASN A 351 15.97 -41.05 6.30
C ASN A 351 14.49 -40.71 6.51
N VAL A 352 14.18 -39.56 7.11
CA VAL A 352 13.09 -38.64 6.71
C VAL A 352 13.36 -37.26 7.33
N ILE A 353 13.61 -36.23 6.49
CA ILE A 353 13.01 -34.88 6.47
C ILE A 353 13.96 -33.88 5.76
N ASN A 354 13.54 -33.42 4.57
CA ASN A 354 13.90 -32.21 3.78
C ASN A 354 15.39 -31.92 3.47
N SER A 355 15.83 -31.80 2.22
CA SER A 355 15.21 -31.08 1.08
C SER A 355 15.94 -31.37 -0.25
N GLY A 356 15.20 -31.49 -1.35
CA GLY A 356 15.74 -31.58 -2.72
C GLY A 356 14.66 -31.94 -3.76
N MET A 357 14.32 -30.97 -4.63
CA MET A 357 13.32 -30.97 -5.73
C MET A 357 13.54 -32.12 -6.76
N PRO A 358 12.58 -32.59 -7.62
CA PRO A 358 11.79 -31.75 -8.54
C PRO A 358 10.40 -32.29 -9.05
N ILE A 359 9.74 -31.47 -9.90
CA ILE A 359 8.73 -31.81 -10.94
C ILE A 359 7.34 -32.33 -10.49
N ARG A 360 6.31 -31.57 -10.89
CA ARG A 360 4.89 -31.92 -10.85
C ARG A 360 4.48 -32.69 -12.11
N THR A 361 3.89 -33.86 -11.92
CA THR A 361 2.86 -34.48 -12.79
C THR A 361 1.60 -34.75 -11.93
N PRO A 362 0.40 -34.87 -12.52
CA PRO A 362 -0.86 -34.77 -11.79
C PRO A 362 -1.15 -36.02 -10.94
N ARG A 363 -1.77 -35.78 -9.78
CA ARG A 363 -2.05 -36.76 -8.73
C ARG A 363 -3.25 -37.64 -9.12
N ALA A 364 -3.05 -38.95 -9.12
CA ALA A 364 -4.08 -39.98 -9.16
C ALA A 364 -4.90 -40.02 -7.84
N PRO A 365 -6.14 -40.55 -7.84
CA PRO A 365 -6.95 -40.67 -6.63
C PRO A 365 -6.27 -41.60 -5.59
N PRO A 366 -6.46 -41.37 -4.29
CA PRO A 366 -5.84 -42.18 -3.24
C PRO A 366 -6.40 -43.61 -3.24
N GLN A 367 -5.50 -44.58 -3.14
CA GLN A 367 -5.81 -46.01 -3.03
C GLN A 367 -5.82 -46.40 -1.55
N GLU A 368 -6.81 -47.20 -1.13
CA GLU A 368 -6.96 -47.61 0.27
C GLU A 368 -5.90 -48.64 0.68
N ASP A 369 -5.43 -48.52 1.92
CA ASP A 369 -4.29 -49.28 2.43
C ASP A 369 -4.76 -50.62 3.04
N HIS A 370 -4.69 -51.69 2.25
CA HIS A 370 -5.27 -53.00 2.58
C HIS A 370 -4.62 -53.67 3.81
N ILE A 371 -3.32 -53.47 4.00
CA ILE A 371 -2.55 -54.04 5.12
C ILE A 371 -3.04 -53.46 6.46
N ALA A 372 -3.35 -52.16 6.49
CA ALA A 372 -3.85 -51.50 7.69
C ALA A 372 -5.25 -51.99 8.09
N ASN A 373 -6.08 -52.40 7.13
CA ASN A 373 -7.40 -52.95 7.38
C ASN A 373 -7.33 -54.42 7.86
N GLU A 374 -6.37 -55.20 7.34
CA GLU A 374 -6.15 -56.59 7.75
C GLU A 374 -5.60 -56.69 9.19
N ILE A 375 -4.66 -55.80 9.56
CA ILE A 375 -4.16 -55.71 10.95
C ILE A 375 -5.28 -55.33 11.93
N ARG A 376 -6.22 -54.46 11.53
CA ARG A 376 -7.37 -54.11 12.37
C ARG A 376 -8.35 -55.28 12.53
N ASN A 377 -8.57 -56.05 11.47
CA ASN A 377 -9.41 -57.24 11.52
C ASN A 377 -8.80 -58.33 12.42
N ILE A 378 -7.48 -58.55 12.34
CA ILE A 378 -6.77 -59.51 13.20
C ILE A 378 -6.85 -59.10 14.67
N ARG A 379 -6.67 -57.79 14.95
CA ARG A 379 -6.78 -57.26 16.32
C ARG A 379 -8.21 -57.36 16.88
N ALA A 380 -9.22 -57.17 16.05
CA ALA A 380 -10.62 -57.31 16.45
C ALA A 380 -11.00 -58.78 16.78
N LEU A 381 -10.35 -59.75 16.10
CA LEU A 381 -10.54 -61.18 16.33
C LEU A 381 -9.83 -61.69 17.60
N THR A 382 -8.70 -61.08 17.99
CA THR A 382 -8.00 -61.46 19.22
C THR A 382 -8.57 -60.79 20.48
N GLU A 383 -9.16 -59.60 20.36
CA GLU A 383 -9.70 -58.85 21.51
C GLU A 383 -11.12 -59.30 21.93
N THR A 384 -11.83 -60.15 21.16
CA THR A 384 -13.21 -60.57 21.47
C THR A 384 -13.31 -62.07 21.79
N GLN A 385 -13.93 -62.45 22.92
CA GLN A 385 -14.15 -63.85 23.29
C GLN A 385 -15.19 -64.51 22.39
N SER A 386 -14.99 -65.80 22.07
CA SER A 386 -15.82 -66.51 21.08
C SER A 386 -17.29 -66.62 21.48
N SER A 387 -18.14 -66.63 20.44
CA SER A 387 -19.60 -66.64 20.52
C SER A 387 -20.23 -67.86 21.20
N LEU A 388 -19.45 -68.84 21.67
CA LEU A 388 -19.93 -69.95 22.50
C LEU A 388 -20.20 -69.54 23.96
N LEU A 389 -19.73 -68.36 24.38
CA LEU A 389 -19.98 -67.73 25.68
C LEU A 389 -20.95 -66.52 25.61
N GLY A 390 -21.70 -66.38 24.51
CA GLY A 390 -22.79 -65.40 24.40
C GLY A 390 -22.39 -63.97 24.00
N GLY A 391 -21.23 -63.78 23.38
CA GLY A 391 -20.85 -62.51 22.72
C GLY A 391 -21.37 -62.40 21.29
N GLU A 392 -21.81 -61.20 20.86
CA GLU A 392 -22.16 -60.89 19.48
C GLU A 392 -20.89 -60.75 18.60
N ASN A 393 -20.94 -61.27 17.37
CA ASN A 393 -19.79 -61.24 16.45
C ASN A 393 -19.52 -59.82 15.92
N THR A 394 -18.26 -59.38 16.04
CA THR A 394 -17.77 -58.08 15.56
C THR A 394 -17.72 -58.05 14.01
N PRO A 395 -18.26 -57.02 13.34
CA PRO A 395 -18.24 -56.93 11.88
C PRO A 395 -16.83 -56.61 11.36
N LEU A 396 -16.30 -57.47 10.49
CA LEU A 396 -14.98 -57.31 9.85
C LEU A 396 -15.10 -56.53 8.53
N HIS A 397 -14.05 -55.79 8.15
CA HIS A 397 -13.98 -55.10 6.86
C HIS A 397 -13.63 -56.10 5.74
N GLU A 398 -14.56 -56.36 4.81
CA GLU A 398 -14.33 -57.23 3.63
C GLU A 398 -14.01 -56.39 2.38
N GLY A 399 -12.76 -56.46 1.90
CA GLY A 399 -12.34 -55.84 0.65
C GLY A 399 -12.57 -56.75 -0.58
N LYS A 400 -12.95 -56.17 -1.72
CA LYS A 400 -13.00 -56.85 -3.02
C LYS A 400 -11.59 -56.92 -3.64
N GLY A 401 -11.04 -58.12 -3.80
CA GLY A 401 -9.86 -58.38 -4.65
C GLY A 401 -8.64 -58.83 -3.86
N THR A 402 -8.10 -59.99 -4.24
CA THR A 402 -7.16 -60.81 -3.46
C THR A 402 -5.70 -60.52 -3.83
N THR A 403 -4.78 -60.68 -2.86
CA THR A 403 -3.51 -61.37 -3.14
C THR A 403 -3.68 -62.81 -2.66
N GLY A 404 -3.75 -63.72 -3.62
CA GLY A 404 -4.21 -65.10 -3.50
C GLY A 404 -3.75 -65.88 -2.26
N PHE A 405 -4.73 -66.31 -1.47
CA PHE A 405 -4.82 -67.66 -0.92
C PHE A 405 -6.29 -67.96 -0.61
N GLU A 406 -7.10 -68.26 -1.63
CA GLU A 406 -8.46 -68.79 -1.46
C GLU A 406 -8.40 -70.32 -1.32
N GLY A 407 -8.86 -70.84 -0.18
CA GLY A 407 -8.97 -72.28 0.06
C GLY A 407 -10.02 -72.63 1.12
N MET A 408 -11.13 -73.21 0.63
CA MET A 408 -12.12 -74.05 1.33
C MET A 408 -13.09 -73.38 2.33
N THR A 409 -14.20 -72.80 1.81
CA THR A 409 -15.61 -73.03 2.27
C THR A 409 -16.60 -72.17 1.45
N PRO A 410 -17.86 -72.59 1.26
CA PRO A 410 -18.73 -72.04 0.22
C PRO A 410 -19.40 -70.71 0.61
N LYS A 411 -19.53 -69.83 -0.39
CA LYS A 411 -20.26 -68.56 -0.33
C LYS A 411 -21.75 -68.77 -0.09
N ARG A 412 -22.40 -67.84 0.63
CA ARG A 412 -23.86 -67.69 0.68
C ARG A 412 -24.29 -66.43 -0.08
N SER A 413 -24.99 -66.62 -1.20
CA SER A 413 -25.82 -65.60 -1.82
C SER A 413 -27.17 -65.53 -1.09
N ALA A 414 -27.67 -64.33 -0.84
CA ALA A 414 -29.06 -64.13 -0.42
C ALA A 414 -29.78 -63.25 -1.45
N ILE A 415 -30.73 -63.90 -2.11
CA ILE A 415 -31.74 -63.37 -3.02
C ILE A 415 -32.75 -62.55 -2.21
N VAL A 416 -33.15 -61.40 -2.73
CA VAL A 416 -34.29 -60.63 -2.21
C VAL A 416 -35.41 -60.68 -3.23
N THR A 417 -36.51 -61.33 -2.85
CA THR A 417 -37.87 -61.01 -3.32
C THR A 417 -38.89 -61.51 -2.27
N PRO A 418 -40.08 -60.90 -2.21
CA PRO A 418 -40.89 -60.68 -1.01
C PRO A 418 -41.91 -61.82 -0.77
N ASN A 419 -42.53 -61.88 0.42
CA ASN A 419 -43.99 -61.90 0.69
C ASN A 419 -44.27 -62.25 2.20
N PRO A 420 -45.50 -62.54 2.70
CA PRO A 420 -46.18 -61.78 3.75
C PRO A 420 -46.60 -62.62 4.99
N MET A 421 -47.22 -61.97 5.99
CA MET A 421 -48.08 -62.52 7.06
C MET A 421 -47.47 -63.40 8.18
N ALA A 422 -47.50 -62.85 9.40
CA ALA A 422 -47.80 -63.59 10.63
C ALA A 422 -48.66 -62.72 11.57
N THR A 423 -49.91 -63.15 11.74
CA THR A 423 -51.02 -62.63 12.57
C THR A 423 -50.85 -62.82 14.08
N PRO A 424 -51.71 -62.17 14.89
CA PRO A 424 -52.30 -62.87 16.04
C PRO A 424 -53.86 -62.83 16.05
N MET A 425 -54.43 -64.02 16.26
CA MET A 425 -55.64 -64.39 17.03
C MET A 425 -57.04 -63.85 16.65
N ARG A 426 -58.01 -64.78 16.61
CA ARG A 426 -59.48 -64.59 16.57
C ARG A 426 -60.15 -65.61 17.51
N PRO A 427 -61.29 -65.28 18.14
CA PRO A 427 -62.61 -65.83 17.74
C PRO A 427 -63.68 -64.69 17.71
N GLY A 428 -64.80 -64.65 16.98
CA GLY A 428 -65.77 -65.65 16.49
C GLY A 428 -67.17 -65.32 17.06
N MET A 429 -68.01 -64.48 16.41
CA MET A 429 -69.29 -64.83 15.70
C MET A 429 -70.62 -64.43 16.47
N PRO A 430 -71.85 -64.41 15.87
CA PRO A 430 -72.70 -63.19 15.70
C PRO A 430 -74.22 -63.35 16.06
N GLY A 431 -75.05 -62.29 15.89
CA GLY A 431 -76.46 -62.42 15.46
C GLY A 431 -77.58 -61.64 16.20
N ALA A 432 -78.37 -60.91 15.39
CA ALA A 432 -79.80 -60.52 15.54
C ALA A 432 -80.26 -59.34 16.46
N THR A 433 -80.80 -58.32 15.76
CA THR A 433 -81.71 -57.21 16.14
C THR A 433 -83.17 -57.71 16.37
N PRO A 434 -84.23 -56.89 16.67
CA PRO A 434 -84.37 -55.42 16.69
C PRO A 434 -85.23 -54.78 17.83
N LEU A 435 -85.14 -53.45 18.02
CA LEU A 435 -86.31 -52.52 18.01
C LEU A 435 -85.88 -51.02 18.08
N ARG A 436 -86.66 -50.19 17.38
CA ARG A 436 -86.68 -48.70 17.21
C ARG A 436 -87.09 -47.92 18.49
N PRO A 437 -87.22 -46.55 18.53
CA PRO A 437 -86.84 -45.45 17.59
C PRO A 437 -86.14 -44.22 18.25
N GLY A 438 -85.58 -43.28 17.46
CA GLY A 438 -85.47 -41.85 17.87
C GLY A 438 -84.35 -40.95 17.30
N GLN A 439 -84.61 -40.31 16.15
CA GLN A 439 -84.19 -38.96 15.67
C GLN A 439 -82.72 -38.45 15.66
N THR A 440 -82.31 -38.02 14.45
CA THR A 440 -81.28 -37.00 14.07
C THR A 440 -81.71 -35.56 14.46
N PRO A 441 -80.88 -34.47 14.51
CA PRO A 441 -79.79 -34.12 13.56
C PRO A 441 -78.54 -33.30 14.09
N LEU A 442 -77.57 -33.07 13.19
CA LEU A 442 -76.50 -32.02 13.09
C LEU A 442 -76.26 -30.99 14.25
N ARG A 443 -74.99 -30.80 14.72
CA ARG A 443 -74.23 -29.50 14.81
C ARG A 443 -72.84 -29.58 15.51
N THR A 444 -71.81 -29.00 14.86
CA THR A 444 -70.53 -28.35 15.30
C THR A 444 -69.55 -28.95 16.35
N PRO A 445 -68.21 -28.72 16.22
CA PRO A 445 -67.15 -29.39 16.96
C PRO A 445 -66.87 -28.74 18.34
N ARG A 446 -66.55 -29.56 19.35
CA ARG A 446 -66.26 -29.08 20.72
C ARG A 446 -64.76 -29.22 21.06
N ASP A 447 -64.27 -28.14 21.65
CA ASP A 447 -62.92 -27.78 22.05
C ASP A 447 -62.19 -28.80 22.95
N ASN A 448 -61.03 -29.30 22.50
CA ASN A 448 -60.15 -30.21 23.23
C ASN A 448 -59.03 -29.48 24.02
N LEU A 449 -59.05 -28.14 24.08
CA LEU A 449 -57.99 -27.35 24.72
C LEU A 449 -58.37 -26.71 26.05
N SER A 450 -59.57 -26.96 26.60
CA SER A 450 -59.96 -26.53 27.95
C SER A 450 -59.82 -25.01 28.21
N ILE A 451 -59.93 -24.17 27.17
CA ILE A 451 -59.61 -22.74 27.25
C ILE A 451 -60.70 -21.93 27.98
N ASN A 452 -61.90 -22.49 28.18
CA ASN A 452 -63.06 -21.78 28.74
C ASN A 452 -63.54 -22.26 30.12
N ALA A 453 -62.67 -22.89 30.92
CA ALA A 453 -63.00 -23.16 32.33
C ALA A 453 -62.83 -21.87 33.15
N ASN A 454 -63.81 -20.98 33.06
CA ASN A 454 -63.87 -19.80 33.92
C ASN A 454 -64.17 -20.20 35.37
N GLY A 455 -63.24 -19.87 36.26
CA GLY A 455 -63.52 -19.08 37.46
C GLY A 455 -63.96 -19.80 38.73
N TYR A 456 -63.27 -19.45 39.81
CA TYR A 456 -63.71 -19.51 41.21
C TYR A 456 -63.66 -20.86 41.95
N SER A 457 -62.49 -21.13 42.55
CA SER A 457 -62.46 -21.68 43.91
C SER A 457 -61.15 -21.26 44.58
N GLY A 458 -61.14 -20.05 45.15
CA GLY A 458 -60.09 -19.62 46.06
C GLY A 458 -60.30 -20.31 47.41
N TYR A 459 -59.40 -21.22 47.78
CA TYR A 459 -59.27 -21.63 49.17
C TYR A 459 -58.47 -20.54 49.90
N PRO A 460 -58.89 -20.07 51.09
CA PRO A 460 -58.11 -19.11 51.85
C PRO A 460 -56.87 -19.82 52.41
N GLY A 461 -55.69 -19.54 51.83
CA GLY A 461 -54.41 -20.03 52.38
C GLY A 461 -53.25 -20.26 51.40
N GLU A 462 -53.43 -20.16 50.08
CA GLU A 462 -52.34 -20.46 49.14
C GLU A 462 -51.24 -19.37 49.12
N THR A 463 -49.98 -19.79 49.10
CA THR A 463 -48.84 -18.87 49.08
C THR A 463 -48.59 -18.31 47.66
N PRO A 464 -48.06 -17.07 47.51
CA PRO A 464 -47.77 -16.48 46.19
C PRO A 464 -46.85 -17.32 45.28
N ARG A 465 -46.07 -18.24 45.86
CA ARG A 465 -45.17 -19.15 45.15
C ARG A 465 -45.92 -20.28 44.46
N GLU A 466 -46.98 -20.79 45.06
CA GLU A 466 -47.81 -21.88 44.52
C GLU A 466 -48.66 -21.42 43.32
N LEU A 467 -49.21 -20.22 43.40
CA LEU A 467 -49.94 -19.56 42.31
C LEU A 467 -49.07 -19.40 41.04
N LYS A 468 -47.79 -19.06 41.22
CA LYS A 468 -46.83 -18.90 40.11
C LYS A 468 -46.42 -20.23 39.48
N MET A 469 -46.24 -21.28 40.29
CA MET A 469 -45.95 -22.63 39.78
C MET A 469 -47.12 -23.19 38.95
N ARG A 470 -48.37 -22.97 39.41
CA ARG A 470 -49.57 -23.38 38.68
C ARG A 470 -49.72 -22.65 37.35
N MET A 471 -49.50 -21.32 37.32
CA MET A 471 -49.47 -20.54 36.07
C MET A 471 -48.39 -21.04 35.09
N SER A 472 -47.21 -21.41 35.61
CA SER A 472 -46.12 -21.94 34.79
C SER A 472 -46.42 -23.32 34.20
N SER A 473 -47.12 -24.20 34.93
CA SER A 473 -47.47 -25.52 34.42
C SER A 473 -48.54 -25.43 33.33
N LEU A 474 -49.51 -24.52 33.49
CA LEU A 474 -50.56 -24.25 32.51
C LEU A 474 -49.98 -23.72 31.19
N LYS A 475 -49.02 -22.79 31.28
CA LYS A 475 -48.29 -22.28 30.10
C LYS A 475 -47.51 -23.38 29.39
N SER A 476 -46.88 -24.29 30.14
CA SER A 476 -46.10 -25.40 29.58
C SER A 476 -46.98 -26.43 28.89
N GLN A 477 -48.16 -26.73 29.45
CA GLN A 477 -49.15 -27.61 28.83
C GLN A 477 -49.67 -27.05 27.50
N LEU A 478 -49.98 -25.74 27.45
CA LEU A 478 -50.41 -25.09 26.21
C LEU A 478 -49.30 -25.12 25.13
N GLN A 479 -48.05 -24.85 25.51
CA GLN A 479 -46.92 -24.93 24.58
C GLN A 479 -46.73 -26.35 24.00
N LEU A 480 -46.89 -27.39 24.81
CA LEU A 480 -46.87 -28.79 24.36
C LEU A 480 -48.03 -29.10 23.39
N GLY A 481 -49.22 -28.54 23.67
CA GLY A 481 -50.39 -28.64 22.78
C GLY A 481 -50.14 -28.00 21.41
N PHE A 482 -49.52 -26.81 21.38
CA PHE A 482 -49.18 -26.14 20.13
C PHE A 482 -48.03 -26.81 19.36
N SER A 483 -47.09 -27.47 20.06
CA SER A 483 -45.97 -28.17 19.40
C SER A 483 -46.39 -29.48 18.71
N ASN A 484 -47.53 -30.05 19.08
CA ASN A 484 -48.07 -31.28 18.50
C ASN A 484 -48.92 -31.03 17.23
N LEU A 485 -49.07 -29.78 16.80
CA LEU A 485 -49.72 -29.48 15.53
C LEU A 485 -48.82 -29.90 14.35
N PRO A 486 -49.33 -30.70 13.39
CA PRO A 486 -48.58 -31.07 12.20
C PRO A 486 -48.16 -29.82 11.42
N LYS A 487 -46.87 -29.71 11.08
CA LYS A 487 -46.38 -28.61 10.25
C LYS A 487 -47.02 -28.69 8.85
N PRO A 488 -47.48 -27.55 8.28
CA PRO A 488 -48.10 -27.56 6.96
C PRO A 488 -47.09 -28.04 5.91
N LYS A 489 -47.55 -28.93 5.02
CA LYS A 489 -46.80 -29.36 3.84
C LYS A 489 -46.86 -28.23 2.81
N GLU A 490 -45.71 -27.69 2.44
CA GLU A 490 -45.56 -26.69 1.39
C GLU A 490 -46.13 -27.26 0.07
N THR A 491 -47.17 -26.63 -0.45
CA THR A 491 -47.62 -26.77 -1.84
C THR A 491 -47.66 -25.38 -2.44
N GLU A 492 -46.94 -25.22 -3.55
CA GLU A 492 -46.75 -24.00 -4.32
C GLU A 492 -48.06 -23.54 -4.96
N TRP A 493 -48.66 -22.47 -4.45
CA TRP A 493 -49.62 -21.64 -5.20
C TRP A 493 -49.36 -20.17 -4.83
N GLU A 494 -48.87 -19.42 -5.81
CA GLU A 494 -48.68 -17.97 -5.75
C GLU A 494 -50.04 -17.31 -5.96
N PHE A 495 -50.54 -16.62 -4.94
CA PHE A 495 -51.78 -15.86 -5.00
C PHE A 495 -51.40 -14.37 -4.98
N GLU A 496 -51.28 -13.77 -6.16
CA GLU A 496 -51.19 -12.32 -6.31
C GLU A 496 -52.58 -11.73 -6.10
N LEU A 497 -52.73 -10.94 -5.04
CA LEU A 497 -53.90 -10.08 -4.84
C LEU A 497 -53.55 -8.68 -5.36
N PRO A 498 -54.28 -8.18 -6.37
CA PRO A 498 -54.17 -6.79 -6.81
C PRO A 498 -54.76 -5.84 -5.77
N ASP A 499 -54.08 -4.71 -5.57
CA ASP A 499 -54.59 -3.54 -4.84
C ASP A 499 -55.80 -2.96 -5.58
N GLU A 500 -56.91 -2.72 -4.88
CA GLU A 500 -57.89 -1.68 -5.23
C GLU A 500 -58.78 -1.32 -4.02
N ASP A 501 -58.56 -0.10 -3.54
CA ASP A 501 -59.48 0.90 -3.00
C ASP A 501 -60.62 0.50 -2.04
N ALA A 502 -60.47 0.95 -0.79
CA ALA A 502 -61.61 1.38 0.02
C ALA A 502 -61.18 2.51 0.97
N GLU A 503 -61.42 3.75 0.57
CA GLU A 503 -61.65 4.85 1.51
C GLU A 503 -63.06 4.71 2.13
N GLY A 504 -63.18 4.99 3.43
CA GLY A 504 -64.47 5.09 4.11
C GLY A 504 -64.43 4.90 5.62
N GLU A 505 -63.98 5.96 6.32
CA GLU A 505 -64.44 6.44 7.64
C GLU A 505 -64.66 5.45 8.80
N ASP A 506 -63.84 5.57 9.85
CA ASP A 506 -64.37 5.70 11.21
C ASP A 506 -63.40 6.47 12.12
N ASN A 507 -63.81 7.70 12.45
CA ASN A 507 -63.23 8.56 13.46
C ASN A 507 -63.82 8.17 14.82
N THR A 508 -63.11 7.34 15.58
CA THR A 508 -63.30 7.26 17.04
C THR A 508 -61.99 7.57 17.72
N ALA A 509 -61.97 8.72 18.40
CA ALA A 509 -60.88 9.20 19.22
C ALA A 509 -60.59 8.23 20.38
N GLU A 510 -59.63 7.33 20.18
CA GLU A 510 -58.94 6.62 21.26
C GLU A 510 -57.57 7.26 21.48
N GLY A 511 -57.26 7.52 22.76
CA GLY A 511 -56.15 8.37 23.19
C GLY A 511 -54.79 7.95 22.65
N LEU A 512 -54.05 8.93 22.15
CA LEU A 512 -52.61 8.83 21.93
C LEU A 512 -51.94 8.51 23.28
N GLU A 513 -51.59 7.25 23.52
CA GLU A 513 -50.60 6.91 24.53
C GLU A 513 -49.26 7.55 24.13
N GLU A 514 -48.87 8.61 24.84
CA GLU A 514 -47.54 9.20 24.77
C GLU A 514 -46.46 8.11 24.79
N ASP A 515 -45.53 8.19 23.83
CA ASP A 515 -44.47 7.23 23.60
C ASP A 515 -43.71 6.95 24.91
N ALA A 516 -43.52 5.67 25.28
CA ALA A 516 -42.98 5.30 26.60
C ALA A 516 -41.60 5.94 26.86
N ALA A 517 -40.85 6.22 25.79
CA ALA A 517 -39.56 6.91 25.84
C ALA A 517 -39.66 8.38 26.29
N GLU A 518 -40.72 9.10 25.92
CA GLU A 518 -40.91 10.50 26.34
C GLU A 518 -41.35 10.59 27.80
N ARG A 519 -42.24 9.69 28.23
CA ARG A 519 -42.66 9.58 29.64
C ARG A 519 -41.47 9.27 30.55
N ASP A 520 -40.63 8.32 30.16
CA ASP A 520 -39.42 7.97 30.90
C ASP A 520 -38.41 9.11 30.94
N LYS A 521 -38.24 9.85 29.83
CA LYS A 521 -37.36 11.02 29.77
C LYS A 521 -37.85 12.14 30.69
N ARG A 522 -39.16 12.40 30.73
CA ARG A 522 -39.77 13.40 31.61
C ARG A 522 -39.67 13.02 33.08
N LEU A 523 -39.94 11.76 33.42
CA LEU A 523 -39.78 11.24 34.78
C LEU A 523 -38.33 11.28 35.25
N LYS A 524 -37.38 10.99 34.36
CA LYS A 524 -35.95 11.09 34.64
C LYS A 524 -35.52 12.55 34.88
N ALA A 525 -35.98 13.48 34.04
CA ALA A 525 -35.69 14.90 34.21
C ALA A 525 -36.24 15.46 35.54
N LEU A 526 -37.47 15.05 35.92
CA LEU A 526 -38.06 15.39 37.22
C LEU A 526 -37.25 14.84 38.39
N ARG A 527 -36.79 13.58 38.30
CA ARG A 527 -35.95 12.96 39.33
C ARG A 527 -34.59 13.65 39.46
N GLU A 528 -33.92 13.92 38.34
CA GLU A 528 -32.63 14.64 38.34
C GLU A 528 -32.78 16.07 38.87
N ALA A 529 -33.90 16.74 38.59
CA ALA A 529 -34.20 18.06 39.15
C ALA A 529 -34.43 17.99 40.68
N GLN A 530 -35.16 16.98 41.17
CA GLN A 530 -35.36 16.74 42.60
C GLN A 530 -34.03 16.44 43.31
N GLU A 531 -33.19 15.58 42.74
CA GLU A 531 -31.87 15.25 43.31
C GLU A 531 -30.96 16.49 43.38
N ARG A 532 -31.03 17.39 42.38
CA ARG A 532 -30.29 18.66 42.40
C ARG A 532 -30.81 19.62 43.46
N LEU A 533 -32.12 19.76 43.61
CA LEU A 533 -32.72 20.58 44.67
C LEU A 533 -32.36 20.02 46.06
N GLU A 534 -32.43 18.70 46.25
CA GLU A 534 -31.99 18.04 47.48
C GLU A 534 -30.50 18.23 47.76
N PHE A 535 -29.64 18.25 46.74
CA PHE A 535 -28.22 18.54 46.90
C PHE A 535 -27.97 20.01 47.29
N LEU A 536 -28.68 20.95 46.67
CA LEU A 536 -28.60 22.39 47.00
C LEU A 536 -29.14 22.72 48.40
N ARG A 537 -30.07 21.92 48.93
CA ARG A 537 -30.56 22.00 50.31
C ARG A 537 -29.59 21.45 51.36
N ARG A 538 -28.51 20.76 50.95
CA ARG A 538 -27.45 20.29 51.87
C ARG A 538 -26.59 21.45 52.35
N THR A 539 -25.89 21.26 53.46
CA THR A 539 -24.94 22.27 53.95
C THR A 539 -23.78 22.50 52.97
N GLN A 540 -23.20 23.70 52.99
CA GLN A 540 -22.07 24.05 52.12
C GLN A 540 -20.85 23.14 52.35
N VAL A 541 -20.69 22.61 53.58
CA VAL A 541 -19.62 21.66 53.93
C VAL A 541 -19.78 20.35 53.16
N VAL A 542 -21.00 19.81 53.09
CA VAL A 542 -21.32 18.61 52.30
C VAL A 542 -21.24 18.87 50.80
N GLN A 543 -21.72 20.04 50.34
CA GLN A 543 -21.65 20.42 48.92
C GLN A 543 -20.21 20.56 48.40
N ARG A 544 -19.31 21.10 49.24
CA ARG A 544 -17.89 21.30 48.90
C ARG A 544 -17.00 20.09 49.19
N GLY A 545 -17.54 19.02 49.79
CA GLY A 545 -16.79 17.80 50.09
C GLY A 545 -15.66 17.99 51.11
N LEU A 546 -15.80 18.96 52.04
CA LEU A 546 -14.78 19.26 53.04
C LEU A 546 -14.65 18.12 54.07
N PRO A 547 -13.47 17.94 54.72
CA PRO A 547 -13.26 16.91 55.73
C PRO A 547 -14.20 17.11 56.92
N ARG A 548 -14.82 16.03 57.38
CA ARG A 548 -15.79 16.01 58.49
C ARG A 548 -15.27 15.14 59.64
N PRO A 549 -15.62 15.46 60.90
CA PRO A 549 -15.14 14.71 62.06
C PRO A 549 -15.59 13.25 61.99
N THR A 550 -14.66 12.33 62.28
CA THR A 550 -14.92 10.87 62.27
C THR A 550 -15.52 10.39 63.58
N ILE A 551 -15.23 11.05 64.71
CA ILE A 551 -15.82 10.76 66.01
C ILE A 551 -16.53 12.03 66.47
N LEU A 552 -17.85 11.96 66.62
CA LEU A 552 -18.66 13.12 67.03
C LEU A 552 -19.57 12.72 68.18
N ASP A 553 -19.41 13.38 69.32
CA ASP A 553 -20.30 13.23 70.46
C ASP A 553 -21.23 14.44 70.56
N ILE A 554 -22.50 14.21 70.29
CA ILE A 554 -23.52 15.26 70.10
C ILE A 554 -23.82 15.96 71.44
N ASP A 555 -23.79 15.22 72.55
CA ASP A 555 -24.15 15.76 73.87
C ASP A 555 -23.06 16.67 74.45
N THR A 556 -21.79 16.35 74.24
CA THR A 556 -20.67 17.25 74.60
C THR A 556 -20.61 18.47 73.67
N LEU A 557 -20.92 18.28 72.39
CA LEU A 557 -21.01 19.36 71.42
C LEU A 557 -22.09 20.39 71.82
N TYR A 558 -23.31 19.97 72.17
CA TYR A 558 -24.32 20.92 72.66
C TYR A 558 -23.96 21.57 74.00
N LYS A 559 -23.25 20.87 74.90
CA LYS A 559 -22.82 21.45 76.19
C LYS A 559 -21.76 22.52 76.03
N ASN A 560 -20.82 22.34 75.10
CA ASN A 560 -19.75 23.33 74.85
C ASN A 560 -20.29 24.63 74.27
N PHE A 561 -21.43 24.60 73.56
CA PHE A 561 -22.03 25.78 72.93
C PHE A 561 -23.28 26.31 73.66
N SER A 562 -23.79 25.60 74.67
CA SER A 562 -24.93 26.01 75.50
C SER A 562 -24.50 26.92 76.65
N THR A 563 -24.10 28.16 76.35
CA THR A 563 -24.04 29.27 77.31
C THR A 563 -25.17 30.25 77.02
N ALA A 564 -26.00 30.57 78.02
CA ALA A 564 -27.19 31.40 77.84
C ALA A 564 -26.81 32.89 77.77
N GLY A 565 -26.53 33.38 76.56
CA GLY A 565 -26.35 34.79 76.23
C GLY A 565 -27.12 35.18 74.96
N SER A 566 -27.28 36.49 74.72
CA SER A 566 -28.02 37.07 73.58
C SER A 566 -27.10 37.61 72.48
N SER A 567 -25.88 37.06 72.36
CA SER A 567 -24.93 37.49 71.33
C SER A 567 -25.24 36.86 69.97
N PRO A 568 -25.13 37.61 68.84
CA PRO A 568 -25.28 37.04 67.50
C PRO A 568 -24.34 35.86 67.21
N GLU A 569 -23.14 35.87 67.78
CA GLU A 569 -22.16 34.79 67.62
C GLU A 569 -22.63 33.47 68.27
N GLU A 570 -23.33 33.56 69.40
CA GLU A 570 -23.86 32.39 70.12
C GLU A 570 -25.04 31.76 69.37
N LEU A 571 -25.88 32.57 68.72
CA LEU A 571 -26.96 32.07 67.86
C LEU A 571 -26.39 31.30 66.65
N ILE A 572 -25.33 31.83 66.04
CA ILE A 572 -24.64 31.18 64.93
C ILE A 572 -23.99 29.87 65.40
N GLN A 573 -23.34 29.85 66.56
CA GLN A 573 -22.71 28.64 67.11
C GLN A 573 -23.74 27.56 67.46
N ASN A 574 -24.88 27.95 68.03
CA ASN A 574 -25.97 27.03 68.32
C ASN A 574 -26.56 26.42 67.04
N GLU A 575 -26.82 27.23 66.01
CA GLU A 575 -27.31 26.73 64.72
C GLU A 575 -26.26 25.85 64.01
N MET A 576 -24.98 26.24 64.07
CA MET A 576 -23.87 25.45 63.55
C MET A 576 -23.79 24.07 64.22
N SER A 577 -23.98 24.01 65.54
CA SER A 577 -23.97 22.76 66.30
C SER A 577 -25.10 21.80 65.86
N LEU A 578 -26.28 22.35 65.56
CA LEU A 578 -27.43 21.60 65.04
C LEU A 578 -27.17 21.08 63.62
N LEU A 579 -26.61 21.91 62.75
CA LEU A 579 -26.27 21.55 61.38
C LEU A 579 -25.22 20.42 61.34
N ILE A 580 -24.15 20.53 62.12
CA ILE A 580 -23.08 19.51 62.21
C ILE A 580 -23.64 18.17 62.70
N ALA A 581 -24.48 18.19 63.75
CA ALA A 581 -25.12 16.98 64.28
C ALA A 581 -26.05 16.33 63.23
N SER A 582 -26.80 17.14 62.48
CA SER A 582 -27.69 16.64 61.43
C SER A 582 -26.96 16.03 60.23
N ASP A 583 -25.83 16.63 59.82
CA ASP A 583 -25.03 16.17 58.68
C ASP A 583 -24.28 14.89 59.00
N ALA A 584 -23.78 14.74 60.23
CA ALA A 584 -23.09 13.54 60.68
C ALA A 584 -24.01 12.30 60.65
N LEU A 585 -25.31 12.49 60.88
CA LEU A 585 -26.31 11.41 60.85
C LEU A 585 -26.89 11.15 59.46
N LYS A 586 -27.24 12.21 58.71
CA LYS A 586 -27.79 12.06 57.36
C LYS A 586 -26.73 11.56 56.36
N PHE A 587 -25.47 11.91 56.56
CA PHE A 587 -24.37 11.59 55.64
C PHE A 587 -23.13 11.08 56.39
N PRO A 588 -23.16 9.88 57.01
CA PRO A 588 -22.06 9.37 57.80
C PRO A 588 -20.78 9.19 56.97
N VAL A 589 -19.64 9.54 57.55
CA VAL A 589 -18.31 9.31 56.97
C VAL A 589 -17.94 7.83 57.14
N GLN A 590 -17.27 7.21 56.17
CA GLN A 590 -16.89 5.79 56.24
C GLN A 590 -16.00 5.54 57.46
N GLY A 591 -16.47 4.70 58.40
CA GLY A 591 -15.75 4.39 59.65
C GLY A 591 -16.01 5.35 60.82
N GLY A 592 -16.87 6.35 60.65
CA GLY A 592 -17.19 7.30 61.72
C GLY A 592 -18.16 6.77 62.77
N LYS A 593 -18.01 7.19 64.02
CA LYS A 593 -18.91 6.88 65.14
C LYS A 593 -19.56 8.16 65.66
N VAL A 594 -20.89 8.18 65.68
CA VAL A 594 -21.69 9.29 66.21
C VAL A 594 -22.43 8.81 67.46
N THR A 595 -22.28 9.53 68.57
CA THR A 595 -22.95 9.23 69.86
C THR A 595 -23.89 10.36 70.26
N GLY A 596 -25.08 10.02 70.77
CA GLY A 596 -26.12 10.98 71.21
C GLY A 596 -27.33 11.06 70.28
N VAL A 597 -28.36 11.81 70.69
CA VAL A 597 -29.61 12.03 69.93
C VAL A 597 -29.67 13.49 69.47
N PRO A 598 -29.73 13.78 68.15
CA PRO A 598 -29.78 15.14 67.65
C PRO A 598 -31.17 15.78 67.88
N LYS A 599 -31.22 17.11 67.94
CA LYS A 599 -32.49 17.83 67.81
C LYS A 599 -32.88 17.96 66.34
N PRO A 600 -34.18 17.81 65.97
CA PRO A 600 -34.62 17.99 64.59
C PRO A 600 -34.43 19.44 64.13
N LEU A 601 -33.92 19.61 62.90
CA LEU A 601 -33.79 20.92 62.27
C LEU A 601 -35.16 21.47 61.89
N LYS A 602 -35.33 22.78 62.04
CA LYS A 602 -36.52 23.49 61.57
C LYS A 602 -36.45 23.65 60.06
N GLU A 603 -37.50 23.22 59.35
CA GLU A 603 -37.62 23.45 57.91
C GLU A 603 -37.97 24.92 57.66
N VAL A 604 -37.22 25.57 56.77
CA VAL A 604 -37.45 26.95 56.34
C VAL A 604 -37.76 26.91 54.85
N ASP A 605 -38.74 27.70 54.42
CA ASP A 605 -39.16 27.75 53.02
C ASP A 605 -38.06 28.38 52.13
N ASP A 606 -37.89 27.84 50.93
CA ASP A 606 -36.79 28.21 50.03
C ASP A 606 -36.92 29.69 49.60
N ASP A 607 -38.16 30.17 49.39
CA ASP A 607 -38.46 31.56 49.07
C ASP A 607 -38.04 32.53 50.19
N CYS A 608 -38.15 32.11 51.45
CA CYS A 608 -37.71 32.90 52.59
C CYS A 608 -36.18 32.96 52.66
N ILE A 609 -35.49 31.88 52.33
CA ILE A 609 -34.01 31.83 52.30
C ILE A 609 -33.48 32.69 51.16
N GLU A 610 -34.10 32.66 49.98
CA GLU A 610 -33.69 33.51 48.85
C GLU A 610 -33.93 34.99 49.13
N ARG A 611 -35.08 35.36 49.71
CA ARG A 611 -35.33 36.74 50.15
C ARG A 611 -34.34 37.20 51.21
N ALA A 612 -34.06 36.38 52.22
CA ALA A 612 -33.08 36.70 53.25
C ALA A 612 -31.66 36.87 52.65
N ARG A 613 -31.26 36.02 51.69
CA ARG A 613 -29.97 36.18 50.98
C ARG A 613 -29.91 37.47 50.17
N LEU A 614 -30.99 37.85 49.52
CA LEU A 614 -31.08 39.10 48.77
C LEU A 614 -31.03 40.32 49.70
N GLU A 615 -31.76 40.30 50.82
CA GLU A 615 -31.72 41.37 51.83
C GLU A 615 -30.31 41.50 52.44
N ILE A 616 -29.66 40.39 52.78
CA ILE A 616 -28.27 40.38 53.28
C ILE A 616 -27.30 40.95 52.24
N LEU A 617 -27.48 40.61 50.95
CA LEU A 617 -26.66 41.15 49.85
C LEU A 617 -26.87 42.65 49.63
N VAL A 618 -28.07 43.16 49.90
CA VAL A 618 -28.41 44.60 49.76
C VAL A 618 -27.86 45.39 50.95
N GLU A 619 -27.88 44.84 52.17
CA GLU A 619 -27.39 45.52 53.37
C GLU A 619 -25.86 45.44 53.56
N LEU A 620 -25.18 44.47 52.96
CA LEU A 620 -23.72 44.33 53.06
C LEU A 620 -22.98 45.28 52.10
N PRO A 621 -22.18 46.25 52.60
CA PRO A 621 -21.34 47.06 51.74
C PRO A 621 -20.27 46.19 51.06
N ALA A 622 -20.03 46.41 49.77
CA ALA A 622 -19.11 45.60 48.94
C ALA A 622 -17.68 45.51 49.52
N ASP A 623 -17.27 46.51 50.30
CA ASP A 623 -15.98 46.53 50.98
C ASP A 623 -15.92 45.59 52.19
N ALA A 624 -17.04 45.36 52.90
CA ALA A 624 -17.11 44.37 53.98
C ALA A 624 -17.00 42.93 53.45
N LEU A 625 -17.60 42.65 52.28
CA LEU A 625 -17.45 41.36 51.59
C LEU A 625 -16.01 41.09 51.15
N LYS A 626 -15.31 42.11 50.64
CA LYS A 626 -13.88 42.01 50.31
C LYS A 626 -13.03 41.83 51.55
N LEU A 627 -13.31 42.56 52.63
CA LEU A 627 -12.57 42.44 53.89
C LEU A 627 -12.76 41.07 54.52
N MET A 628 -13.97 40.52 54.46
CA MET A 628 -14.30 39.20 54.99
C MET A 628 -13.69 38.07 54.15
N ASN A 629 -13.73 38.17 52.80
CA ASN A 629 -13.03 37.21 51.94
C ASN A 629 -11.53 37.29 52.13
N LYS A 630 -10.97 38.49 52.32
CA LYS A 630 -9.55 38.68 52.59
C LYS A 630 -9.16 38.22 54.00
N ALA A 631 -10.03 38.38 54.99
CA ALA A 631 -9.85 37.86 56.35
C ALA A 631 -9.97 36.33 56.39
N TYR A 632 -10.85 35.77 55.56
CA TYR A 632 -10.97 34.33 55.36
C TYR A 632 -9.75 33.78 54.62
N GLU A 633 -9.30 34.41 53.52
CA GLU A 633 -8.10 34.03 52.80
C GLU A 633 -6.86 34.16 53.67
N THR A 634 -6.69 35.24 54.43
CA THR A 634 -5.56 35.39 55.36
C THR A 634 -5.66 34.46 56.56
N GLY A 635 -6.86 34.18 57.09
CA GLY A 635 -7.06 33.16 58.13
C GLY A 635 -6.79 31.74 57.60
N TRP A 636 -7.16 31.47 56.36
CA TRP A 636 -6.94 30.22 55.65
C TRP A 636 -5.46 30.04 55.32
N GLU A 637 -4.79 31.06 54.80
CA GLU A 637 -3.36 31.11 54.51
C GLU A 637 -2.53 31.09 55.80
N ASN A 638 -2.97 31.69 56.90
CA ASN A 638 -2.28 31.56 58.18
C ASN A 638 -2.47 30.17 58.80
N ALA A 639 -3.60 29.52 58.57
CA ALA A 639 -3.87 28.16 59.05
C ALA A 639 -3.26 27.04 58.17
N HIS A 640 -3.03 27.31 56.88
CA HIS A 640 -2.56 26.31 55.89
C HIS A 640 -1.25 26.69 55.17
N GLY A 641 -0.77 27.92 55.34
CA GLY A 641 0.45 28.45 54.74
C GLY A 641 1.68 28.32 55.64
N SER A 642 1.53 28.00 56.92
CA SER A 642 2.59 27.31 57.66
C SER A 642 2.63 25.87 57.16
N GLY A 643 3.78 25.41 56.67
CA GLY A 643 3.99 24.03 56.20
C GLY A 643 3.87 22.94 57.28
N CYS A 644 3.19 23.23 58.39
CA CYS A 644 2.86 22.32 59.48
C CYS A 644 1.43 22.64 59.93
N LEU A 645 0.59 21.61 60.09
CA LEU A 645 -0.75 21.72 60.67
C LEU A 645 -0.65 22.23 62.12
N PRO A 646 -1.48 23.19 62.55
CA PRO A 646 -1.52 23.61 63.95
C PRO A 646 -1.93 22.43 64.85
N GLY A 647 -0.99 21.95 65.68
CA GLY A 647 -1.19 20.84 66.61
C GLY A 647 -0.17 19.68 66.49
N LEU A 648 0.82 19.79 65.60
CA LEU A 648 1.77 18.71 65.31
C LEU A 648 3.24 19.05 65.59
N ASP A 649 3.53 20.08 66.39
CA ASP A 649 4.90 20.48 66.76
C ASP A 649 5.55 19.58 67.84
N GLY A 650 5.22 18.28 67.85
CA GLY A 650 5.60 17.39 68.95
C GLY A 650 5.68 15.88 68.68
N TYR A 651 5.62 15.40 67.43
CA TYR A 651 5.78 13.96 67.15
C TYR A 651 6.68 13.74 65.93
N GLY A 652 7.76 12.98 66.12
CA GLY A 652 8.89 12.84 65.21
C GLY A 652 8.78 11.75 64.13
N ASP A 653 9.81 11.77 63.27
CA ASP A 653 10.29 10.77 62.30
C ASP A 653 9.48 10.42 61.02
N ASP A 654 8.29 10.99 60.78
CA ASP A 654 7.55 10.80 59.50
C ASP A 654 7.71 11.98 58.49
N GLU A 655 8.70 12.85 58.67
CA GLU A 655 8.83 14.12 57.93
C GLU A 655 9.11 14.01 56.41
N GLU A 656 9.76 12.96 55.92
CA GLU A 656 10.15 12.89 54.50
C GLU A 656 9.00 12.49 53.58
N THR A 657 8.11 11.61 54.03
CA THR A 657 7.03 11.09 53.17
C THR A 657 5.93 12.13 52.96
N GLU A 658 5.60 12.91 53.99
CA GLU A 658 4.59 13.97 53.88
C GLU A 658 5.09 15.16 53.06
N LYS A 659 6.37 15.56 53.20
CA LYS A 659 7.00 16.56 52.32
C LYS A 659 7.04 16.09 50.87
N GLN A 660 7.32 14.82 50.62
CA GLN A 660 7.26 14.23 49.27
C GLN A 660 5.84 14.21 48.70
N HIS A 661 4.82 13.93 49.53
CA HIS A 661 3.43 13.97 49.10
C HIS A 661 2.97 15.40 48.76
N ALA A 662 3.33 16.40 49.58
CA ALA A 662 3.04 17.80 49.30
C ALA A 662 3.75 18.28 48.01
N MET A 663 5.03 17.95 47.83
CA MET A 663 5.79 18.26 46.62
C MET A 663 5.18 17.59 45.37
N SER A 664 4.71 16.34 45.51
CA SER A 664 4.04 15.63 44.42
C SER A 664 2.71 16.28 44.02
N HIS A 665 1.97 16.83 44.99
CA HIS A 665 0.72 17.52 44.73
C HIS A 665 0.94 18.85 44.00
N ILE A 666 1.95 19.63 44.44
CA ILE A 666 2.36 20.87 43.76
C ILE A 666 2.83 20.56 42.33
N LEU A 667 3.64 19.52 42.15
CA LEU A 667 4.10 19.11 40.82
C LEU A 667 2.95 18.69 39.91
N ASN A 668 1.95 17.95 40.44
CA ASN A 668 0.76 17.58 39.68
C ASN A 668 -0.09 18.81 39.32
N ALA A 669 -0.21 19.80 40.21
CA ALA A 669 -0.90 21.06 39.93
C ALA A 669 -0.20 21.85 38.81
N VAL A 670 1.12 22.03 38.91
CA VAL A 670 1.94 22.69 37.88
C VAL A 670 1.86 21.94 36.55
N GLN A 671 1.89 20.60 36.58
CA GLN A 671 1.73 19.79 35.37
C GLN A 671 0.35 20.00 34.73
N SER A 672 -0.71 20.09 35.54
CA SER A 672 -2.05 20.36 35.03
C SER A 672 -2.17 21.73 34.39
N ASP A 673 -1.53 22.75 34.96
CA ASP A 673 -1.53 24.11 34.41
C ASP A 673 -0.64 24.23 33.17
N LEU A 674 0.49 23.52 33.15
CA LEU A 674 1.33 23.39 31.96
C LEU A 674 0.56 22.74 30.81
N ILE A 675 -0.22 21.69 31.06
CA ILE A 675 -1.08 21.06 30.05
C ILE A 675 -2.13 22.04 29.56
N LYS A 676 -2.81 22.77 30.45
CA LYS A 676 -3.80 23.80 30.05
C LYS A 676 -3.16 24.90 29.19
N ASN A 677 -2.00 25.41 29.59
CA ASN A 677 -1.27 26.43 28.85
C ASN A 677 -0.75 25.92 27.51
N ALA A 678 -0.26 24.67 27.46
CA ALA A 678 0.14 24.02 26.22
C ALA A 678 -1.05 23.80 25.28
N GLU A 679 -2.23 23.43 25.79
CA GLU A 679 -3.44 23.32 25.00
C GLU A 679 -3.92 24.68 24.47
N ALA A 680 -3.84 25.73 25.30
CA ALA A 680 -4.15 27.09 24.89
C ALA A 680 -3.15 27.61 23.84
N GLY A 681 -1.86 27.34 24.04
CA GLY A 681 -0.78 27.63 23.09
C GLY A 681 -1.00 26.91 21.76
N ASN A 682 -1.26 25.60 21.78
CA ASN A 682 -1.57 24.83 20.59
C ASN A 682 -2.82 25.34 19.86
N LYS A 683 -3.85 25.78 20.59
CA LYS A 683 -5.05 26.39 19.98
C LYS A 683 -4.70 27.73 19.32
N LEU A 684 -3.86 28.55 19.95
CA LEU A 684 -3.39 29.82 19.39
C LEU A 684 -2.48 29.59 18.17
N GLU A 685 -1.55 28.65 18.23
CA GLU A 685 -0.68 28.28 17.12
C GLU A 685 -1.47 27.73 15.94
N LYS A 686 -2.52 26.93 16.18
CA LYS A 686 -3.42 26.49 15.10
C LYS A 686 -4.18 27.65 14.49
N LYS A 687 -4.68 28.59 15.30
CA LYS A 687 -5.36 29.80 14.81
C LYS A 687 -4.41 30.71 14.02
N LEU A 688 -3.19 30.93 14.52
CA LEU A 688 -2.15 31.68 13.84
C LEU A 688 -1.69 30.95 12.59
N GLY A 689 -1.53 29.63 12.62
CA GLY A 689 -1.16 28.84 11.45
C GLY A 689 -2.16 28.97 10.31
N LEU A 690 -3.45 29.07 10.60
CA LEU A 690 -4.49 29.33 9.59
C LEU A 690 -4.35 30.70 8.93
N THR A 691 -4.00 31.75 9.69
CA THR A 691 -3.90 33.12 9.16
C THR A 691 -2.52 33.45 8.61
N LEU A 692 -1.47 33.21 9.39
CA LEU A 692 -0.06 33.43 9.04
C LEU A 692 0.46 32.42 8.02
N GLY A 693 -0.06 31.19 7.98
CA GLY A 693 0.40 30.18 7.01
C GLY A 693 0.21 30.63 5.56
N GLY A 694 -0.95 31.22 5.24
CA GLY A 694 -1.20 31.80 3.93
C GLY A 694 -0.26 32.97 3.61
N TYR A 695 -0.02 33.86 4.58
CA TYR A 695 0.90 34.98 4.41
C TYR A 695 2.36 34.55 4.26
N GLN A 696 2.82 33.55 5.00
CA GLN A 696 4.16 32.98 4.88
C GLN A 696 4.36 32.29 3.53
N ASN A 697 3.35 31.59 3.01
CA ASN A 697 3.41 30.99 1.68
C ASN A 697 3.45 32.06 0.58
N ARG A 698 2.65 33.13 0.72
CA ARG A 698 2.69 34.27 -0.19
C ARG A 698 4.04 34.98 -0.14
N GLN A 699 4.62 35.18 1.04
CA GLN A 699 5.95 35.75 1.21
C GLN A 699 7.01 34.89 0.53
N ARG A 700 7.00 33.57 0.75
CA ARG A 700 7.94 32.64 0.10
C ARG A 700 7.82 32.67 -1.42
N MET A 701 6.60 32.64 -1.95
CA MET A 701 6.37 32.73 -3.39
C MET A 701 6.89 34.06 -3.96
N LEU A 702 6.61 35.18 -3.29
CA LEU A 702 7.08 36.50 -3.73
C LEU A 702 8.61 36.60 -3.67
N ALA A 703 9.23 36.09 -2.61
CA ALA A 703 10.68 36.05 -2.49
C ALA A 703 11.31 35.23 -3.62
N GLN A 704 10.76 34.04 -3.91
CA GLN A 704 11.21 33.21 -5.02
C GLN A 704 11.08 33.95 -6.37
N LYS A 705 9.92 34.56 -6.65
CA LYS A 705 9.71 35.33 -7.89
C LYS A 705 10.69 36.50 -8.03
N ILE A 706 10.99 37.20 -6.94
CA ILE A 706 11.98 38.29 -6.95
C ILE A 706 13.37 37.74 -7.29
N THR A 707 13.72 36.57 -6.74
CA THR A 707 15.02 35.94 -6.96
C THR A 707 15.16 35.46 -8.41
N GLU A 708 14.12 34.82 -8.95
CA GLU A 708 14.06 34.37 -10.35
C GLU A 708 14.10 35.56 -11.32
N ALA A 709 13.34 36.63 -11.04
CA ALA A 709 13.37 37.84 -11.87
C ALA A 709 14.75 38.52 -11.84
N HIS A 710 15.43 38.52 -10.69
CA HIS A 710 16.78 39.07 -10.59
C HIS A 710 17.78 38.27 -11.43
N ALA A 711 17.72 36.93 -11.38
CA ALA A 711 18.55 36.06 -12.21
C ALA A 711 18.27 36.27 -13.71
N ALA A 712 17.00 36.33 -14.11
CA ALA A 712 16.62 36.58 -15.50
C ALA A 712 17.12 37.93 -16.02
N VAL A 713 17.11 38.97 -15.18
CA VAL A 713 17.66 40.29 -15.54
C VAL A 713 19.18 40.24 -15.69
N ALA A 714 19.89 39.49 -14.83
CA ALA A 714 21.33 39.31 -14.95
C ALA A 714 21.70 38.58 -16.26
N ASP A 715 20.99 37.50 -16.58
CA ASP A 715 21.20 36.75 -17.82
C ASP A 715 20.89 37.60 -19.06
N ALA A 716 19.81 38.39 -19.03
CA ALA A 716 19.45 39.29 -20.12
C ALA A 716 20.52 40.37 -20.34
N LYS A 717 21.13 40.90 -19.27
CA LYS A 717 22.25 41.84 -19.38
C LYS A 717 23.49 41.18 -20.00
N ASN A 718 23.86 39.99 -19.53
CA ASN A 718 24.99 39.23 -20.09
C ASN A 718 24.78 38.94 -21.58
N LYS A 719 23.56 38.54 -21.97
CA LYS A 719 23.18 38.32 -23.37
C LYS A 719 23.28 39.60 -24.18
N LEU A 720 22.74 40.71 -23.68
CA LEU A 720 22.80 42.01 -24.37
C LEU A 720 24.25 42.46 -24.60
N ASP A 721 25.12 42.30 -23.61
CA ASP A 721 26.53 42.63 -23.76
C ASP A 721 27.25 41.70 -24.73
N SER A 722 26.92 40.40 -24.72
CA SER A 722 27.43 39.44 -25.73
C SER A 722 26.95 39.73 -27.15
N PHE A 723 25.71 40.21 -27.32
CA PHE A 723 25.19 40.57 -28.63
C PHE A 723 25.80 41.87 -29.14
N LYS A 724 26.10 42.83 -28.25
CA LYS A 724 26.84 44.04 -28.62
C LYS A 724 28.24 43.70 -29.11
N THR A 725 28.96 42.81 -28.41
CA THR A 725 30.30 42.40 -28.86
C THR A 725 30.24 41.60 -30.15
N LEU A 726 29.24 40.73 -30.32
CA LEU A 726 29.03 39.97 -31.55
C LEU A 726 28.65 40.89 -32.73
N ALA A 727 27.83 41.90 -32.51
CA ALA A 727 27.48 42.88 -33.54
C ALA A 727 28.72 43.63 -34.05
N ILE A 728 29.59 44.08 -33.14
CA ILE A 728 30.87 44.71 -33.51
C ILE A 728 31.74 43.74 -34.31
N ALA A 729 31.81 42.47 -33.88
CA ALA A 729 32.58 41.45 -34.59
C ALA A 729 32.04 41.14 -35.99
N GLU A 730 30.72 41.12 -36.17
CA GLU A 730 30.09 40.91 -37.49
C GLU A 730 30.25 42.13 -38.40
N GLU A 731 30.13 43.35 -37.87
CA GLU A 731 30.42 44.59 -38.60
C GLU A 731 31.85 44.59 -39.17
N ASP A 732 32.82 44.04 -38.43
CA ASP A 732 34.21 43.87 -38.88
C ASP A 732 34.41 42.68 -39.84
N ALA A 733 33.65 41.59 -39.66
CA ALA A 733 33.83 40.35 -40.42
C ALA A 733 33.28 40.46 -41.85
N ILE A 734 32.11 41.10 -42.04
CA ILE A 734 31.45 41.25 -43.33
C ILE A 734 32.36 41.90 -44.40
N PRO A 735 33.00 43.07 -44.17
CA PRO A 735 33.83 43.71 -45.19
C PRO A 735 35.04 42.85 -45.56
N ARG A 736 35.68 42.18 -44.59
CA ARG A 736 36.80 41.27 -44.86
C ARG A 736 36.42 40.09 -45.74
N ARG A 737 35.25 39.47 -45.48
CA ARG A 737 34.74 38.37 -46.33
C ARG A 737 34.43 38.87 -47.74
N LEU A 738 33.82 40.04 -47.88
CA LEU A 738 33.51 40.64 -49.18
C LEU A 738 34.78 41.01 -49.97
N GLU A 739 35.82 41.53 -49.30
CA GLU A 739 37.11 41.84 -49.94
C GLU A 739 37.80 40.56 -50.42
N ALA A 740 37.85 39.51 -49.60
CA ALA A 740 38.41 38.23 -50.00
C ALA A 740 37.69 37.64 -51.23
N LEU A 741 36.36 37.66 -51.24
CA LEU A 741 35.58 37.20 -52.40
C LEU A 741 35.80 38.06 -53.64
N ARG A 742 35.95 39.38 -53.49
CA ARG A 742 36.27 40.28 -54.61
C ARG A 742 37.64 39.97 -55.20
N GLU A 743 38.64 39.67 -54.37
CA GLU A 743 39.97 39.27 -54.83
C GLU A 743 39.93 37.92 -55.58
N GLU A 744 39.20 36.93 -55.05
CA GLU A 744 39.02 35.64 -55.71
C GLU A 744 38.30 35.77 -57.05
N VAL A 745 37.21 36.54 -57.11
CA VAL A 745 36.47 36.79 -58.34
C VAL A 745 37.35 37.52 -59.36
N ALA A 746 38.12 38.52 -58.94
CA ALA A 746 39.05 39.23 -59.82
C ALA A 746 40.13 38.29 -60.38
N PHE A 747 40.65 37.38 -59.56
CA PHE A 747 41.61 36.35 -60.00
C PHE A 747 41.00 35.41 -61.04
N VAL A 748 39.77 34.94 -60.82
CA VAL A 748 39.06 34.08 -61.78
C VAL A 748 38.78 34.83 -63.08
N GLN A 749 38.32 36.07 -63.03
CA GLN A 749 38.08 36.90 -64.21
C GLN A 749 39.34 37.12 -65.02
N ASN A 750 40.48 37.36 -64.37
CA ASN A 750 41.76 37.51 -65.06
C ASN A 750 42.16 36.20 -65.76
N ARG A 751 42.02 35.04 -65.10
CA ARG A 751 42.30 33.74 -65.72
C ARG A 751 41.37 33.43 -66.89
N GLU A 752 40.09 33.78 -66.78
CA GLU A 752 39.13 33.64 -67.87
C GLU A 752 39.55 34.50 -69.06
N ALA A 753 39.90 35.77 -68.83
CA ALA A 753 40.36 36.69 -69.87
C ALA A 753 41.63 36.18 -70.57
N GLU A 754 42.60 35.66 -69.82
CA GLU A 754 43.81 35.02 -70.37
C GLU A 754 43.47 33.81 -71.25
N ALA A 755 42.56 32.94 -70.78
CA ALA A 755 42.12 31.76 -71.55
C ALA A 755 41.39 32.16 -72.84
N GLN A 756 40.52 33.17 -72.79
CA GLN A 756 39.84 33.71 -73.96
C GLN A 756 40.81 34.35 -74.95
N MET A 757 41.84 35.07 -74.47
CA MET A 757 42.90 35.61 -75.33
C MET A 757 43.72 34.50 -75.99
N ALA A 758 44.08 33.45 -75.24
CA ALA A 758 44.78 32.29 -75.78
C ALA A 758 43.94 31.58 -76.86
N TYR A 759 42.63 31.42 -76.64
CA TYR A 759 41.70 30.89 -77.64
C TYR A 759 41.65 31.77 -78.88
N LYS A 760 41.48 33.10 -78.73
CA LYS A 760 41.50 34.06 -79.85
C LYS A 760 42.82 34.00 -80.63
N PHE A 761 43.95 33.87 -79.94
CA PHE A 761 45.27 33.75 -80.56
C PHE A 761 45.39 32.43 -81.36
N CYS A 762 44.96 31.31 -80.80
CA CYS A 762 44.94 30.02 -81.49
C CYS A 762 43.99 30.02 -82.69
N ALA A 763 42.77 30.56 -82.53
CA ALA A 763 41.80 30.73 -83.62
C ALA A 763 42.38 31.61 -84.74
N GLY A 764 43.06 32.72 -84.40
CA GLY A 764 43.73 33.57 -85.37
C GLY A 764 44.87 32.88 -86.13
N ARG A 765 45.64 31.99 -85.47
CA ARG A 765 46.64 31.14 -86.13
C ARG A 765 46.00 30.09 -87.04
N LEU A 766 44.84 29.56 -86.67
CA LEU A 766 44.10 28.57 -87.46
C LEU A 766 43.51 29.20 -88.73
N VAL A 767 43.00 30.44 -88.62
CA VAL A 767 42.51 31.23 -89.76
C VAL A 767 43.66 31.65 -90.68
N SER A 768 44.83 32.04 -90.15
CA SER A 768 45.99 32.39 -90.99
C SER A 768 46.72 31.18 -91.60
N ALA A 769 46.52 29.98 -91.05
CA ALA A 769 47.01 28.71 -91.59
C ALA A 769 46.09 28.08 -92.66
N LEU A 770 44.92 28.67 -92.93
CA LEU A 770 43.95 28.18 -93.92
C LEU A 770 43.82 29.10 -95.16
N PRO A 771 44.79 29.12 -96.10
CA PRO A 771 44.53 29.57 -97.47
C PRO A 771 44.44 28.40 -98.46
N SER A 772 43.82 27.26 -98.10
CA SER A 772 43.74 26.13 -99.05
C SER A 772 42.57 25.16 -98.94
N PHE A 773 41.52 25.40 -98.15
CA PHE A 773 40.28 24.61 -98.27
C PHE A 773 39.04 25.48 -98.02
N GLY A 774 38.28 25.71 -99.09
CA GLY A 774 36.99 26.40 -99.03
C GLY A 774 35.94 25.53 -98.36
N VAL A 775 35.40 26.00 -97.24
CA VAL A 775 34.17 25.50 -96.64
C VAL A 775 33.45 26.70 -96.02
N GLU A 776 32.20 26.94 -96.45
CA GLU A 776 31.29 27.95 -95.90
C GLU A 776 31.07 27.68 -94.41
N ALA A 777 31.33 28.68 -93.57
CA ALA A 777 31.07 28.64 -92.13
C ALA A 777 29.74 29.30 -91.81
N ILE A 778 28.89 28.49 -91.17
CA ILE A 778 27.52 28.73 -90.71
C ILE A 778 27.48 29.87 -89.68
N GLU A 779 26.58 30.83 -89.90
CA GLU A 779 26.19 31.85 -88.92
C GLU A 779 25.49 31.19 -87.72
N LEU A 780 26.07 31.36 -86.52
CA LEU A 780 25.36 31.24 -85.25
C LEU A 780 25.28 32.64 -84.63
N LYS A 781 24.09 33.23 -84.70
CA LYS A 781 23.72 34.45 -83.98
C LYS A 781 23.36 34.05 -82.55
N ASP A 782 24.18 34.46 -81.58
CA ASP A 782 23.73 34.60 -80.21
C ASP A 782 23.66 36.09 -79.84
N ASN A 783 22.42 36.51 -79.58
CA ASN A 783 22.04 37.82 -79.07
C ASN A 783 22.37 37.90 -77.58
N SER A 784 23.17 38.90 -77.19
CA SER A 784 22.95 39.60 -75.91
C SER A 784 23.63 40.96 -75.96
N ASP A 785 22.85 41.93 -76.37
CA ASP A 785 23.16 43.35 -76.36
C ASP A 785 23.08 43.93 -74.93
N LEU A 786 24.05 44.81 -74.65
CA LEU A 786 23.97 46.04 -73.83
C LEU A 786 23.55 45.96 -72.35
N SER A 787 24.46 46.36 -71.45
CA SER A 787 24.63 47.79 -71.13
C SER A 787 25.77 48.03 -70.12
N SER A 788 26.73 48.84 -70.55
CA SER A 788 27.81 49.42 -69.75
C SER A 788 27.58 50.93 -69.61
N GLN A 789 27.38 51.44 -68.39
CA GLN A 789 27.50 52.85 -67.97
C GLN A 789 27.68 52.80 -66.43
N ASN A 790 28.69 53.32 -65.74
CA ASN A 790 29.51 54.52 -65.93
C ASN A 790 30.89 54.34 -65.24
N ALA A 791 31.89 55.01 -65.79
CA ALA A 791 33.18 55.29 -65.15
C ALA A 791 33.21 56.76 -64.71
N THR A 792 33.79 57.06 -63.53
CA THR A 792 34.50 58.32 -63.24
C THR A 792 35.43 58.14 -62.03
N ASP A 793 36.74 58.18 -62.29
CA ASP A 793 37.87 58.84 -61.59
C ASP A 793 37.82 59.09 -60.07
N ILE A 794 38.91 58.74 -59.35
CA ILE A 794 39.95 59.67 -58.84
C ILE A 794 41.04 58.93 -57.99
N ALA A 795 42.28 59.25 -58.37
CA ALA A 795 43.65 59.08 -57.85
C ALA A 795 44.01 58.69 -56.38
N SER A 796 45.22 58.09 -56.32
CA SER A 796 46.35 58.26 -55.36
C SER A 796 46.60 57.16 -54.28
N GLY A 797 47.82 56.56 -54.34
CA GLY A 797 48.36 55.56 -53.38
C GLY A 797 49.01 56.20 -52.13
N PRO A 798 49.94 55.54 -51.37
CA PRO A 798 50.66 54.31 -51.69
C PRO A 798 50.74 53.23 -50.57
N SER A 799 51.16 52.04 -51.01
CA SER A 799 51.83 50.92 -50.33
C SER A 799 52.31 51.08 -48.88
N HIS A 800 51.94 50.11 -48.02
CA HIS A 800 52.81 49.64 -46.95
C HIS A 800 52.85 48.10 -46.87
N PHE A 801 54.06 47.58 -47.09
CA PHE A 801 54.52 46.22 -46.84
C PHE A 801 54.33 45.85 -45.35
N LEU A 802 53.80 44.66 -45.03
CA LEU A 802 54.17 43.90 -43.83
C LEU A 802 53.81 42.41 -43.91
N ILE A 803 54.83 41.66 -44.33
CA ILE A 803 55.29 40.33 -43.91
C ILE A 803 54.34 39.50 -43.03
N CYS A 804 53.95 38.37 -43.62
CA CYS A 804 53.37 37.18 -43.00
C CYS A 804 54.29 36.57 -41.93
N ASN A 805 53.74 36.28 -40.74
CA ASN A 805 54.28 35.28 -39.82
C ASN A 805 53.15 34.34 -39.37
N ARG A 806 53.31 33.07 -39.73
CA ARG A 806 52.47 31.93 -39.35
C ARG A 806 52.66 31.57 -37.87
N THR A 807 51.58 31.23 -37.18
CA THR A 807 51.52 30.08 -36.25
C THR A 807 50.11 29.46 -36.29
N PRO A 808 49.98 28.13 -36.06
CA PRO A 808 48.75 27.39 -36.31
C PRO A 808 47.86 27.36 -35.06
N THR A 809 46.57 27.60 -35.22
CA THR A 809 45.59 27.41 -34.14
C THR A 809 44.44 26.54 -34.63
N THR A 810 44.45 25.30 -34.11
CA THR A 810 43.33 24.42 -33.76
C THR A 810 41.98 24.68 -34.45
N MET A 811 41.58 23.77 -35.35
CA MET A 811 40.18 23.62 -35.75
C MET A 811 39.34 23.25 -34.53
N VAL A 812 38.42 24.14 -34.14
CA VAL A 812 37.28 23.83 -33.28
C VAL A 812 36.06 23.83 -34.18
N ILE A 813 35.40 22.67 -34.26
CA ILE A 813 34.12 22.48 -34.94
C ILE A 813 33.08 23.31 -34.18
N PHE A 814 32.47 24.29 -34.85
CA PHE A 814 31.34 25.06 -34.33
C PHE A 814 30.05 24.27 -34.57
N GLU A 815 29.35 23.89 -33.50
CA GLU A 815 27.92 23.59 -33.55
C GLU A 815 27.13 24.92 -33.72
N PRO A 816 26.07 24.97 -34.54
CA PRO A 816 25.25 26.17 -34.67
C PRO A 816 24.37 26.39 -33.42
N PRO A 817 24.15 27.65 -32.97
CA PRO A 817 23.34 27.94 -31.79
C PRO A 817 21.84 27.74 -32.06
N PRO A 818 21.04 27.34 -31.05
CA PRO A 818 19.59 27.21 -31.21
C PRO A 818 18.91 28.59 -31.27
N GLU A 819 18.12 28.81 -32.30
CA GLU A 819 17.25 29.98 -32.44
C GLU A 819 16.16 29.98 -31.37
N ILE A 820 15.99 31.13 -30.71
CA ILE A 820 14.97 31.36 -29.68
C ILE A 820 13.69 31.84 -30.36
N SER A 821 12.65 31.00 -30.37
CA SER A 821 11.31 31.39 -30.82
C SER A 821 10.48 31.93 -29.64
N LEU A 822 10.04 33.18 -29.78
CA LEU A 822 9.03 33.84 -28.96
C LEU A 822 7.64 33.37 -29.39
N ARG A 823 6.96 32.55 -28.57
CA ARG A 823 5.50 32.52 -28.35
C ARG A 823 5.09 31.31 -27.50
N ASP A 824 4.76 31.56 -26.25
CA ASP A 824 3.81 30.75 -25.47
C ASP A 824 2.91 31.70 -24.68
N PRO A 825 1.57 31.60 -24.76
CA PRO A 825 0.70 32.19 -23.76
C PRO A 825 0.59 31.24 -22.54
N PRO A 826 0.66 31.74 -21.29
CA PRO A 826 0.53 30.87 -20.13
C PRO A 826 -0.94 30.57 -19.85
N ALA A 827 -1.41 29.35 -20.16
CA ALA A 827 -2.63 28.79 -19.60
C ALA A 827 -2.32 28.16 -18.23
N VAL A 828 -2.25 28.99 -17.19
CA VAL A 828 -2.08 28.52 -15.80
C VAL A 828 -3.46 28.14 -15.25
N ALA A 829 -3.62 26.88 -14.83
CA ALA A 829 -4.81 26.44 -14.11
C ALA A 829 -5.00 27.28 -12.83
N PRO A 830 -6.24 27.71 -12.51
CA PRO A 830 -6.48 28.58 -11.37
C PRO A 830 -6.13 27.86 -10.05
N GLN A 831 -5.26 28.47 -9.25
CA GLN A 831 -4.89 27.96 -7.93
C GLN A 831 -6.07 28.09 -6.96
N LEU A 832 -6.62 26.96 -6.52
CA LEU A 832 -7.67 26.90 -5.52
C LEU A 832 -7.11 27.23 -4.13
N VAL A 833 -7.86 28.03 -3.36
CA VAL A 833 -7.45 28.60 -2.07
C VAL A 833 -7.74 27.65 -0.90
N ALA A 834 -8.69 26.73 -1.07
CA ALA A 834 -9.14 25.78 -0.03
C ALA A 834 -9.43 24.38 -0.61
N PRO A 835 -9.33 23.31 0.20
CA PRO A 835 -9.67 21.94 -0.20
C PRO A 835 -11.19 21.78 -0.47
N GLU A 836 -11.53 20.78 -1.27
CA GLU A 836 -12.90 20.56 -1.76
C GLU A 836 -13.87 20.11 -0.65
N PRO A 837 -15.10 20.66 -0.58
CA PRO A 837 -16.15 20.18 0.32
C PRO A 837 -16.66 18.78 -0.07
N GLU A 838 -17.22 18.02 0.88
CA GLU A 838 -17.59 16.60 0.71
C GLU A 838 -18.54 16.29 -0.47
N HIS A 839 -19.30 17.29 -0.96
CA HIS A 839 -20.24 17.15 -2.08
C HIS A 839 -19.93 18.11 -3.25
N CYS A 840 -18.65 18.44 -3.46
CA CYS A 840 -18.23 19.34 -4.53
C CYS A 840 -18.49 18.72 -5.93
N PRO A 841 -19.12 19.45 -6.88
CA PRO A 841 -19.27 18.98 -8.26
C PRO A 841 -17.97 19.00 -9.07
N GLY A 842 -16.87 19.51 -8.51
CA GLY A 842 -15.56 19.66 -9.17
C GLY A 842 -15.44 20.96 -9.99
N PRO A 843 -14.24 21.53 -10.16
CA PRO A 843 -14.02 22.83 -10.82
C PRO A 843 -14.30 22.83 -12.33
N GLU A 844 -14.28 21.66 -12.98
CA GLU A 844 -14.54 21.48 -14.42
C GLU A 844 -16.02 21.20 -14.75
N SER A 845 -16.86 21.02 -13.72
CA SER A 845 -18.29 20.76 -13.90
C SER A 845 -19.06 22.03 -14.30
N GLN A 846 -20.10 21.88 -15.12
CA GLN A 846 -20.99 23.00 -15.47
C GLN A 846 -21.65 23.63 -14.23
N ASN A 847 -21.82 22.83 -13.17
CA ASN A 847 -22.41 23.25 -11.90
C ASN A 847 -21.38 23.85 -10.91
N ALA A 848 -20.09 23.90 -11.28
CA ALA A 848 -19.03 24.48 -10.44
C ALA A 848 -19.33 25.96 -10.11
N GLY A 849 -19.39 26.30 -8.83
CA GLY A 849 -19.71 27.65 -8.36
C GLY A 849 -21.21 28.01 -8.38
N LYS A 850 -22.08 27.14 -8.89
CA LYS A 850 -23.53 27.34 -9.01
C LYS A 850 -24.37 26.37 -8.17
N SER A 851 -23.85 25.18 -7.84
CA SER A 851 -24.56 24.19 -7.02
C SER A 851 -24.70 24.62 -5.57
N ASP A 852 -25.71 24.12 -4.86
CA ASP A 852 -25.92 24.37 -3.42
C ASP A 852 -24.70 24.02 -2.56
N ALA A 853 -23.97 22.96 -2.94
CA ALA A 853 -22.71 22.55 -2.29
C ALA A 853 -21.56 23.56 -2.46
N CYS A 854 -21.68 24.51 -3.40
CA CYS A 854 -20.70 25.58 -3.62
C CYS A 854 -21.07 26.88 -2.88
N ALA A 855 -22.27 26.99 -2.30
CA ALA A 855 -22.69 28.18 -1.57
C ALA A 855 -21.83 28.34 -0.30
N GLY A 856 -21.07 29.45 -0.22
CA GLY A 856 -20.15 29.72 0.89
C GLY A 856 -18.75 29.11 0.73
N CYS A 857 -18.44 28.50 -0.42
CA CYS A 857 -17.09 28.01 -0.72
C CYS A 857 -16.14 29.18 -1.06
N PRO A 858 -14.92 29.24 -0.49
CA PRO A 858 -13.93 30.27 -0.83
C PRO A 858 -13.53 30.29 -2.31
N ASN A 859 -13.66 29.14 -2.98
CA ASN A 859 -13.33 28.98 -4.40
C ASN A 859 -14.52 29.25 -5.33
N GLN A 860 -15.70 29.63 -4.82
CA GLN A 860 -16.92 29.77 -5.61
C GLN A 860 -16.77 30.75 -6.78
N ALA A 861 -16.17 31.92 -6.54
CA ALA A 861 -15.96 32.94 -7.57
C ALA A 861 -14.92 32.51 -8.63
N ILE A 862 -13.88 31.79 -8.21
CA ILE A 862 -12.83 31.26 -9.09
C ILE A 862 -13.40 30.16 -9.99
N CYS A 863 -14.15 29.23 -9.40
CA CYS A 863 -14.84 28.16 -10.12
C CYS A 863 -15.99 28.68 -11.00
N ALA A 864 -16.57 29.85 -10.70
CA ALA A 864 -17.56 30.49 -11.56
C ALA A 864 -16.93 31.13 -12.81
N ALA A 865 -15.70 31.65 -12.69
CA ALA A 865 -14.99 32.41 -13.72
C ALA A 865 -14.04 31.58 -14.62
N ALA A 866 -13.72 30.34 -14.23
CA ALA A 866 -12.90 29.44 -15.05
C ALA A 866 -13.59 29.09 -16.39
N PRO A 867 -12.84 28.90 -17.50
CA PRO A 867 -13.42 28.56 -18.79
C PRO A 867 -14.15 27.21 -18.69
N LYS A 868 -15.46 27.24 -18.97
CA LYS A 868 -16.35 26.07 -18.96
C LYS A 868 -16.79 25.78 -20.38
N GLY A 869 -16.23 24.73 -20.95
CA GLY A 869 -16.58 24.21 -22.27
C GLY A 869 -15.96 22.84 -22.46
N PRO A 870 -16.39 22.08 -23.50
CA PRO A 870 -15.61 20.93 -23.95
C PRO A 870 -14.16 21.37 -24.17
N ASP A 871 -13.23 20.51 -23.83
CA ASP A 871 -11.79 20.76 -23.91
C ASP A 871 -11.45 21.48 -25.23
N PRO A 872 -10.81 22.68 -25.19
CA PRO A 872 -10.60 23.52 -26.37
C PRO A 872 -9.79 22.83 -27.48
N ASP A 873 -9.12 21.73 -27.15
CA ASP A 873 -8.36 20.93 -28.10
C ASP A 873 -9.20 19.90 -28.87
N LEU A 874 -10.41 19.55 -28.42
CA LEU A 874 -11.28 18.58 -29.11
C LEU A 874 -11.63 19.01 -30.55
N PRO A 875 -12.05 20.26 -30.81
CA PRO A 875 -12.29 20.72 -32.18
C PRO A 875 -11.04 20.67 -33.06
N LEU A 876 -9.85 20.92 -32.49
CA LEU A 876 -8.58 20.85 -33.21
C LEU A 876 -8.22 19.40 -33.58
N ILE A 877 -8.44 18.46 -32.66
CA ILE A 877 -8.27 17.02 -32.92
C ILE A 877 -9.24 16.57 -34.01
N THR A 878 -10.52 16.98 -33.94
CA THR A 878 -11.53 16.65 -34.94
C THR A 878 -11.13 17.19 -36.32
N ALA A 879 -10.63 18.42 -36.40
CA ALA A 879 -10.13 18.99 -37.65
C ALA A 879 -8.90 18.24 -38.18
N ARG A 880 -7.92 17.93 -37.31
CA ARG A 880 -6.68 17.23 -37.70
C ARG A 880 -6.94 15.82 -38.22
N LEU A 881 -7.87 15.10 -37.61
CA LEU A 881 -8.22 13.72 -37.98
C LEU A 881 -9.32 13.64 -39.05
N SER A 882 -9.77 14.77 -39.62
CA SER A 882 -10.84 14.79 -40.62
C SER A 882 -10.40 14.26 -41.98
N SER A 883 -9.11 14.36 -42.31
CA SER A 883 -8.50 13.85 -43.56
C SER A 883 -8.32 12.32 -43.57
N ILE A 884 -8.56 11.66 -42.44
CA ILE A 884 -8.37 10.21 -42.29
C ILE A 884 -9.69 9.50 -42.54
N ARG A 885 -9.75 8.67 -43.58
CA ARG A 885 -10.97 7.97 -44.02
C ARG A 885 -11.41 6.89 -43.03
N HIS A 886 -10.51 6.01 -42.62
CA HIS A 886 -10.80 4.92 -41.69
C HIS A 886 -9.84 4.87 -40.51
N LYS A 887 -10.39 4.74 -39.30
CA LYS A 887 -9.64 4.69 -38.03
C LYS A 887 -9.92 3.37 -37.33
N LEU A 888 -8.89 2.52 -37.24
CA LEU A 888 -8.99 1.14 -36.77
C LEU A 888 -8.25 0.97 -35.45
N LEU A 889 -8.96 0.59 -34.39
CA LEU A 889 -8.33 0.28 -33.10
C LEU A 889 -7.94 -1.20 -33.03
N VAL A 890 -6.70 -1.52 -32.69
CA VAL A 890 -6.26 -2.90 -32.43
C VAL A 890 -6.18 -3.12 -30.93
N LEU A 891 -7.03 -4.00 -30.40
CA LEU A 891 -7.20 -4.27 -28.98
C LEU A 891 -6.77 -5.69 -28.63
N SER A 892 -6.37 -5.92 -27.38
CA SER A 892 -6.14 -7.27 -26.85
C SER A 892 -6.46 -7.35 -25.36
N GLY A 893 -7.09 -8.44 -24.92
CA GLY A 893 -7.40 -8.62 -23.49
C GLY A 893 -6.18 -8.92 -22.62
N LYS A 894 -5.08 -9.42 -23.22
CA LYS A 894 -3.90 -9.91 -22.49
C LYS A 894 -2.60 -9.58 -23.22
N GLY A 895 -1.55 -9.24 -22.46
CA GLY A 895 -0.20 -9.08 -22.99
C GLY A 895 0.38 -10.41 -23.51
N GLY A 896 1.14 -10.34 -24.61
CA GLY A 896 1.83 -11.49 -25.21
C GLY A 896 1.02 -12.29 -26.24
N VAL A 897 -0.13 -11.79 -26.70
CA VAL A 897 -0.90 -12.39 -27.82
C VAL A 897 -0.37 -11.99 -29.22
N GLY A 898 0.69 -11.17 -29.27
CA GLY A 898 1.26 -10.65 -30.52
C GLY A 898 0.47 -9.50 -31.12
N LYS A 899 -0.19 -8.67 -30.31
CA LYS A 899 -0.98 -7.50 -30.77
C LYS A 899 -0.16 -6.51 -31.59
N SER A 900 0.95 -5.98 -31.06
CA SER A 900 1.78 -4.99 -31.80
C SER A 900 2.37 -5.58 -33.06
N THR A 901 2.83 -6.84 -33.01
CA THR A 901 3.23 -7.60 -34.21
C THR A 901 2.11 -7.68 -35.24
N PHE A 902 0.89 -8.02 -34.80
CA PHE A 902 -0.27 -8.07 -35.67
C PHE A 902 -0.64 -6.69 -36.23
N SER A 903 -0.58 -5.62 -35.43
CA SER A 903 -0.81 -4.23 -35.87
C SER A 903 0.17 -3.84 -36.98
N THR A 904 1.47 -4.12 -36.79
CA THR A 904 2.50 -3.87 -37.81
C THR A 904 2.26 -4.68 -39.09
N MET A 905 1.97 -5.97 -38.96
CA MET A 905 1.67 -6.82 -40.12
C MET A 905 0.39 -6.40 -40.85
N LEU A 906 -0.63 -5.98 -40.10
CA LEU A 906 -1.89 -5.50 -40.66
C LEU A 906 -1.66 -4.21 -41.45
N SER A 907 -0.85 -3.28 -40.93
CA SER A 907 -0.50 -2.06 -41.65
C SER A 907 0.26 -2.34 -42.95
N HIS A 908 1.25 -3.26 -42.92
CA HIS A 908 1.91 -3.69 -44.15
C HIS A 908 0.95 -4.38 -45.14
N ALA A 909 -0.02 -5.17 -44.65
CA ALA A 909 -1.02 -5.82 -45.50
C ALA A 909 -1.94 -4.79 -46.19
N PHE A 910 -2.38 -3.76 -45.47
CA PHE A 910 -3.13 -2.65 -46.06
C PHE A 910 -2.29 -1.90 -47.11
N ALA A 911 -1.03 -1.59 -46.80
CA ALA A 911 -0.12 -0.91 -47.72
C ALA A 911 0.23 -1.76 -48.95
N ALA A 912 0.27 -3.08 -48.81
CA ALA A 912 0.52 -4.02 -49.91
C ALA A 912 -0.71 -4.27 -50.80
N THR A 913 -1.91 -3.87 -50.37
CA THR A 913 -3.15 -4.10 -51.13
C THR A 913 -3.17 -3.28 -52.41
N SER A 914 -2.78 -1.99 -52.34
CA SER A 914 -2.54 -1.18 -53.52
C SER A 914 -1.50 -0.08 -53.23
N PRO A 915 -0.68 0.31 -54.22
CA PRO A 915 0.35 1.34 -54.04
C PRO A 915 -0.23 2.71 -53.64
N ASP A 916 -1.48 2.97 -54.02
CA ASP A 916 -2.16 4.25 -53.75
C ASP A 916 -2.79 4.30 -52.34
N THR A 917 -2.87 3.18 -51.62
CA THR A 917 -3.46 3.16 -50.28
C THR A 917 -2.48 3.74 -49.27
N GLN A 918 -2.84 4.86 -48.66
CA GLN A 918 -2.01 5.52 -47.64
C GLN A 918 -2.37 5.02 -46.23
N VAL A 919 -1.37 4.49 -45.53
CA VAL A 919 -1.54 3.85 -44.21
C VAL A 919 -0.68 4.54 -43.15
N GLY A 920 -1.29 4.89 -42.02
CA GLY A 920 -0.60 5.36 -40.83
C GLY A 920 -0.74 4.36 -39.69
N ILE A 921 0.33 4.17 -38.92
CA ILE A 921 0.31 3.42 -37.65
C ILE A 921 0.63 4.34 -36.48
N MET A 922 -0.21 4.30 -35.44
CA MET A 922 -0.04 5.10 -34.23
C MET A 922 0.12 4.18 -33.02
N ASP A 923 1.27 4.27 -32.36
CA ASP A 923 1.60 3.50 -31.16
C ASP A 923 1.17 4.25 -29.89
N ILE A 924 0.17 3.71 -29.19
CA ILE A 924 -0.38 4.26 -27.94
C ILE A 924 0.09 3.45 -26.73
N ASP A 925 0.86 2.36 -26.91
CA ASP A 925 1.44 1.61 -25.80
C ASP A 925 2.68 2.32 -25.22
N ILE A 926 2.43 3.48 -24.60
CA ILE A 926 3.44 4.39 -24.05
C ILE A 926 4.39 3.70 -23.06
N CYS A 927 3.97 2.63 -22.40
CA CYS A 927 4.82 1.94 -21.42
C CYS A 927 5.79 0.93 -22.01
N GLY A 928 5.56 0.50 -23.26
CA GLY A 928 6.40 -0.48 -23.95
C GLY A 928 6.32 -0.28 -25.46
N PRO A 929 6.72 0.90 -25.97
CA PRO A 929 6.67 1.17 -27.40
C PRO A 929 7.56 0.16 -28.13
N SER A 930 6.99 -0.53 -29.11
CA SER A 930 7.67 -1.62 -29.82
C SER A 930 7.57 -1.50 -31.34
N ILE A 931 6.65 -0.69 -31.84
CA ILE A 931 6.41 -0.56 -33.28
C ILE A 931 7.61 0.04 -34.04
N PRO A 932 8.32 1.06 -33.55
CA PRO A 932 9.50 1.61 -34.24
C PRO A 932 10.59 0.56 -34.50
N LYS A 933 10.78 -0.38 -33.55
CA LYS A 933 11.64 -1.55 -33.75
C LYS A 933 11.15 -2.44 -34.87
N MET A 934 9.88 -2.83 -34.79
CA MET A 934 9.25 -3.76 -35.72
C MET A 934 9.21 -3.25 -37.16
N LEU A 935 9.27 -1.92 -37.35
CA LEU A 935 9.27 -1.26 -38.65
C LEU A 935 10.66 -0.73 -39.07
N GLY A 936 11.73 -1.00 -38.30
CA GLY A 936 13.09 -0.59 -38.68
C GLY A 936 13.38 0.91 -38.55
N ALA A 937 12.55 1.66 -37.82
CA ALA A 937 12.64 3.12 -37.68
C ALA A 937 13.28 3.58 -36.35
N GLU A 938 13.96 2.71 -35.59
CA GLU A 938 14.47 3.02 -34.24
C GLU A 938 15.41 4.23 -34.16
N ASN A 939 16.11 4.54 -35.25
CA ASN A 939 17.10 5.62 -35.33
C ASN A 939 16.52 6.94 -35.88
N GLU A 940 15.23 6.94 -36.24
CA GLU A 940 14.56 8.13 -36.75
C GLU A 940 14.12 9.05 -35.60
N SER A 941 14.02 10.34 -35.92
CA SER A 941 13.54 11.36 -34.97
C SER A 941 12.38 12.12 -35.57
N ILE A 942 11.47 12.62 -34.72
CA ILE A 942 10.32 13.38 -35.20
C ILE A 942 10.78 14.75 -35.67
N HIS A 943 10.51 15.05 -36.94
CA HIS A 943 10.67 16.40 -37.47
C HIS A 943 9.53 17.30 -36.97
N VAL A 944 9.90 18.38 -36.30
CA VAL A 944 8.96 19.41 -35.83
C VAL A 944 8.87 20.49 -36.90
N SER A 945 7.70 20.64 -37.50
CA SER A 945 7.37 21.69 -38.47
C SER A 945 6.55 22.81 -37.81
N ALA A 946 6.33 23.92 -38.54
CA ALA A 946 5.50 25.02 -38.07
C ALA A 946 4.02 24.63 -37.89
N SER A 947 3.55 23.60 -38.60
CA SER A 947 2.17 23.08 -38.58
C SER A 947 1.96 21.92 -37.60
N GLY A 948 3.03 21.27 -37.11
CA GLY A 948 2.95 20.11 -36.24
C GLY A 948 4.15 19.17 -36.32
N TRP A 949 4.00 17.97 -35.78
CA TRP A 949 4.95 16.87 -35.88
C TRP A 949 4.72 16.08 -37.16
N SER A 950 5.77 15.91 -37.97
CA SER A 950 5.72 15.02 -39.13
C SER A 950 5.81 13.57 -38.66
N PRO A 951 4.94 12.66 -39.14
CA PRO A 951 5.12 11.24 -38.94
C PRO A 951 6.39 10.75 -39.66
N VAL A 952 6.96 9.65 -39.17
CA VAL A 952 8.13 9.00 -39.77
C VAL A 952 7.65 8.04 -40.84
N TYR A 953 8.11 8.20 -42.09
CA TYR A 953 7.75 7.31 -43.19
C TYR A 953 8.69 6.12 -43.23
N VAL A 954 8.12 4.91 -43.19
CA VAL A 954 8.85 3.63 -43.26
C VAL A 954 8.88 3.11 -44.70
N ALA A 955 7.80 3.37 -45.45
CA ALA A 955 7.70 3.16 -46.89
C ALA A 955 6.96 4.34 -47.52
N ASP A 956 6.94 4.42 -48.85
CA ASP A 956 6.31 5.54 -49.59
C ASP A 956 4.83 5.75 -49.23
N ASN A 957 4.13 4.68 -48.81
CA ASN A 957 2.71 4.69 -48.43
C ASN A 957 2.44 4.23 -46.99
N LEU A 958 3.47 4.13 -46.15
CA LEU A 958 3.34 3.71 -44.74
C LEU A 958 4.10 4.65 -43.80
N CYS A 959 3.36 5.34 -42.93
CA CYS A 959 3.91 6.24 -41.92
C CYS A 959 3.62 5.79 -40.48
N LEU A 960 4.45 6.22 -39.54
CA LEU A 960 4.45 5.80 -38.13
C LEU A 960 4.62 6.99 -37.19
N MET A 961 3.89 6.96 -36.07
CA MET A 961 4.15 7.80 -34.89
C MET A 961 4.17 6.96 -33.61
N SER A 962 5.20 7.13 -32.78
CA SER A 962 5.35 6.49 -31.48
C SER A 962 6.12 7.41 -30.51
N ILE A 963 5.96 7.18 -29.21
CA ILE A 963 6.68 7.91 -28.17
C ILE A 963 8.18 7.61 -28.16
N GLN A 964 8.61 6.48 -28.73
CA GLN A 964 10.01 6.08 -28.78
C GLN A 964 10.90 7.16 -29.41
N PHE A 965 10.42 7.84 -30.44
CA PHE A 965 11.15 8.90 -31.14
C PHE A 965 11.39 10.16 -30.29
N MET A 966 10.70 10.27 -29.14
CA MET A 966 10.85 11.37 -28.19
C MET A 966 11.70 10.99 -26.98
N LEU A 967 12.10 9.71 -26.86
CA LEU A 967 12.96 9.27 -25.78
C LEU A 967 14.43 9.56 -26.10
N PRO A 968 15.22 10.02 -25.12
CA PRO A 968 16.64 10.29 -25.34
C PRO A 968 17.46 9.01 -25.52
N SER A 969 16.99 7.88 -24.98
CA SER A 969 17.57 6.56 -25.17
C SER A 969 16.47 5.52 -25.33
N ALA A 970 16.73 4.50 -26.14
CA ALA A 970 15.80 3.40 -26.37
C ALA A 970 15.56 2.52 -25.12
N ASP A 971 16.48 2.54 -24.17
CA ASP A 971 16.43 1.75 -22.93
C ASP A 971 15.72 2.47 -21.76
N ASP A 972 15.25 3.71 -21.96
CA ASP A 972 14.67 4.51 -20.89
C ASP A 972 13.26 4.04 -20.52
N ALA A 973 13.08 3.69 -19.24
CA ALA A 973 11.79 3.24 -18.73
C ALA A 973 10.80 4.40 -18.54
N ILE A 974 9.66 4.37 -19.24
CA ILE A 974 8.60 5.37 -19.10
C ILE A 974 7.72 5.07 -17.88
N ILE A 975 7.94 5.80 -16.78
CA ILE A 975 7.14 5.71 -15.55
C ILE A 975 6.23 6.94 -15.43
N TRP A 976 5.23 7.05 -16.31
CA TRP A 976 4.31 8.20 -16.34
C TRP A 976 2.95 7.90 -15.70
N ARG A 977 2.39 8.87 -14.97
CA ARG A 977 1.02 8.81 -14.43
C ARG A 977 -0.01 9.04 -15.54
N GLY A 978 -1.23 8.52 -15.35
CA GLY A 978 -2.31 8.55 -16.36
C GLY A 978 -2.55 9.92 -17.01
N ALA A 979 -2.57 11.01 -16.24
CA ALA A 979 -2.74 12.36 -16.80
C ALA A 979 -1.65 12.75 -17.83
N LYS A 980 -0.38 12.38 -17.60
CA LYS A 980 0.70 12.63 -18.56
C LYS A 980 0.56 11.76 -19.81
N LYS A 981 0.14 10.50 -19.65
CA LYS A 981 -0.13 9.61 -20.78
C LYS A 981 -1.28 10.13 -21.64
N ASN A 982 -2.38 10.52 -21.02
CA ASN A 982 -3.54 11.10 -21.71
C ASN A 982 -3.17 12.40 -22.42
N GLY A 983 -2.32 13.24 -21.81
CA GLY A 983 -1.77 14.43 -22.45
C GLY A 983 -0.93 14.09 -23.68
N MET A 984 -0.11 13.03 -23.63
CA MET A 984 0.68 12.61 -24.79
C MET A 984 -0.19 12.04 -25.92
N ILE A 985 -1.17 11.19 -25.59
CA ILE A 985 -2.16 10.68 -26.57
C ILE A 985 -2.86 11.85 -27.26
N LYS A 986 -3.26 12.86 -26.48
CA LYS A 986 -3.90 14.06 -27.01
C LYS A 986 -2.99 14.83 -27.97
N ARG A 987 -1.69 14.93 -27.68
CA ARG A 987 -0.70 15.51 -28.60
C ARG A 987 -0.52 14.69 -29.87
N PHE A 988 -0.49 13.36 -29.81
CA PHE A 988 -0.46 12.53 -31.03
C PHE A 988 -1.66 12.75 -31.94
N LEU A 989 -2.85 12.98 -31.37
CA LEU A 989 -4.06 13.25 -32.13
C LEU A 989 -4.15 14.70 -32.64
N LYS A 990 -3.55 15.65 -31.93
CA LYS A 990 -3.66 17.10 -32.21
C LYS A 990 -2.50 17.65 -33.04
N ASP A 991 -1.28 17.30 -32.65
CA ASP A 991 -0.06 17.96 -33.11
C ASP A 991 0.58 17.21 -34.28
N VAL A 992 0.25 15.94 -34.52
CA VAL A 992 0.78 15.16 -35.65
C VAL A 992 0.06 15.50 -36.94
N GLU A 993 0.82 15.78 -37.99
CA GLU A 993 0.33 16.06 -39.34
C GLU A 993 0.30 14.77 -40.17
N TRP A 994 -0.80 14.01 -40.01
CA TRP A 994 -0.98 12.72 -40.67
C TRP A 994 -1.14 12.79 -42.19
N GLY A 995 -1.56 13.95 -42.74
CA GLY A 995 -1.90 14.09 -44.15
C GLY A 995 -3.21 13.39 -44.52
N ASP A 996 -3.37 13.05 -45.80
CA ASP A 996 -4.51 12.28 -46.31
C ASP A 996 -4.20 10.79 -46.19
N LEU A 997 -4.87 10.11 -45.24
CA LEU A 997 -4.70 8.67 -45.00
C LEU A 997 -6.01 7.93 -45.29
N ASP A 998 -5.90 6.79 -45.95
CA ASP A 998 -7.03 5.88 -46.09
C ASP A 998 -7.25 5.09 -44.80
N TRP A 999 -6.17 4.64 -44.15
CA TRP A 999 -6.23 3.84 -42.93
C TRP A 999 -5.28 4.36 -41.84
N LEU A 1000 -5.81 4.62 -40.65
CA LEU A 1000 -5.02 4.82 -39.43
C LEU A 1000 -5.21 3.63 -38.49
N VAL A 1001 -4.17 2.81 -38.34
CA VAL A 1001 -4.12 1.67 -37.42
C VAL A 1001 -3.56 2.14 -36.09
N VAL A 1002 -4.36 1.99 -35.03
CA VAL A 1002 -4.00 2.43 -33.68
C VAL A 1002 -3.67 1.22 -32.81
N ASP A 1003 -2.40 1.08 -32.44
CA ASP A 1003 -1.95 0.03 -31.54
C ASP A 1003 -2.12 0.48 -30.09
N THR A 1004 -3.00 -0.20 -29.37
CA THR A 1004 -3.35 0.18 -27.99
C THR A 1004 -2.66 -0.72 -26.97
N PRO A 1005 -2.43 -0.34 -25.71
CA PRO A 1005 -1.85 -1.24 -24.70
C PRO A 1005 -2.73 -2.47 -24.41
N PRO A 1006 -2.21 -3.56 -23.80
CA PRO A 1006 -3.03 -4.73 -23.47
C PRO A 1006 -3.93 -4.54 -22.24
N GLY A 1007 -5.11 -5.17 -22.26
CA GLY A 1007 -6.11 -5.18 -21.18
C GLY A 1007 -7.04 -3.98 -21.19
N THR A 1008 -7.84 -3.79 -20.14
CA THR A 1008 -8.83 -2.69 -20.05
C THR A 1008 -8.22 -1.43 -19.42
N SER A 1009 -7.24 -0.83 -20.09
CA SER A 1009 -6.50 0.35 -19.61
C SER A 1009 -7.25 1.70 -19.85
N ASP A 1010 -6.83 2.77 -19.15
CA ASP A 1010 -7.47 4.11 -19.28
C ASP A 1010 -7.16 4.77 -20.64
N GLU A 1011 -6.11 4.30 -21.31
CA GLU A 1011 -5.66 4.74 -22.63
C GLU A 1011 -6.75 4.49 -23.70
N HIS A 1012 -7.45 3.34 -23.65
CA HIS A 1012 -8.56 3.06 -24.60
C HIS A 1012 -9.72 4.03 -24.43
N LEU A 1013 -10.07 4.38 -23.18
CA LEU A 1013 -11.12 5.35 -22.90
C LEU A 1013 -10.74 6.74 -23.39
N SER A 1014 -9.48 7.12 -23.19
CA SER A 1014 -8.96 8.43 -23.58
C SER A 1014 -8.99 8.60 -25.11
N VAL A 1015 -8.49 7.62 -25.85
CA VAL A 1015 -8.51 7.62 -27.33
C VAL A 1015 -9.95 7.68 -27.85
N ASN A 1016 -10.84 6.82 -27.32
CA ASN A 1016 -12.23 6.80 -27.73
C ASN A 1016 -12.97 8.11 -27.38
N THR A 1017 -12.61 8.76 -26.27
CA THR A 1017 -13.19 10.05 -25.89
C THR A 1017 -12.72 11.17 -26.80
N TYR A 1018 -11.42 11.25 -27.09
CA TYR A 1018 -10.85 12.28 -27.96
C TYR A 1018 -11.25 12.11 -29.42
N MET A 1019 -11.42 10.87 -29.89
CA MET A 1019 -11.81 10.59 -31.28
C MET A 1019 -13.33 10.52 -31.50
N ARG A 1020 -14.14 10.70 -30.45
CA ARG A 1020 -15.60 10.55 -30.51
C ARG A 1020 -16.26 11.39 -31.61
N GLU A 1021 -15.86 12.65 -31.73
CA GLU A 1021 -16.39 13.57 -32.74
C GLU A 1021 -15.86 13.25 -34.15
N SER A 1022 -14.61 12.81 -34.24
CA SER A 1022 -13.98 12.44 -35.53
C SER A 1022 -14.42 11.06 -36.05
N GLY A 1023 -15.11 10.27 -35.22
CA GLY A 1023 -15.56 8.90 -35.51
C GLY A 1023 -14.43 7.86 -35.47
N VAL A 1024 -14.74 6.66 -34.94
CA VAL A 1024 -13.86 5.47 -35.02
C VAL A 1024 -14.58 4.42 -35.86
N SER A 1025 -13.94 3.90 -36.90
CA SER A 1025 -14.55 2.94 -37.84
C SER A 1025 -14.85 1.60 -37.15
N GLY A 1026 -13.98 1.18 -36.25
CA GLY A 1026 -14.22 0.10 -35.31
C GLY A 1026 -12.94 -0.46 -34.70
N ALA A 1027 -13.08 -1.54 -33.93
CA ALA A 1027 -12.00 -2.22 -33.25
C ALA A 1027 -11.85 -3.69 -33.69
N VAL A 1028 -10.61 -4.11 -33.90
CA VAL A 1028 -10.23 -5.52 -34.11
C VAL A 1028 -9.62 -6.04 -32.82
N VAL A 1029 -10.15 -7.16 -32.34
CA VAL A 1029 -9.65 -7.78 -31.10
C VAL A 1029 -8.76 -8.96 -31.45
N VAL A 1030 -7.54 -8.99 -30.92
CA VAL A 1030 -6.55 -10.04 -31.15
C VAL A 1030 -6.48 -10.98 -29.96
N THR A 1031 -6.53 -12.29 -30.20
CA THR A 1031 -6.43 -13.33 -29.18
C THR A 1031 -5.55 -14.50 -29.62
N THR A 1032 -5.23 -15.41 -28.69
CA THR A 1032 -4.66 -16.73 -29.00
C THR A 1032 -5.68 -17.84 -28.70
N PRO A 1033 -5.48 -19.09 -29.19
CA PRO A 1033 -6.43 -20.18 -28.97
C PRO A 1033 -6.62 -20.62 -27.51
N GLN A 1034 -5.80 -20.11 -26.58
CA GLN A 1034 -5.79 -20.53 -25.18
C GLN A 1034 -6.97 -19.96 -24.39
N GLU A 1035 -7.64 -20.78 -23.58
CA GLU A 1035 -8.76 -20.37 -22.72
C GLU A 1035 -8.44 -19.17 -21.83
N VAL A 1036 -7.21 -19.09 -21.31
CA VAL A 1036 -6.80 -18.00 -20.43
C VAL A 1036 -6.82 -16.66 -21.17
N ALA A 1037 -6.45 -16.63 -22.45
CA ALA A 1037 -6.53 -15.42 -23.27
C ALA A 1037 -8.00 -15.07 -23.61
N LEU A 1038 -8.82 -16.08 -23.92
CA LEU A 1038 -10.24 -15.92 -24.24
C LEU A 1038 -11.05 -15.31 -23.07
N LEU A 1039 -10.72 -15.66 -21.81
CA LEU A 1039 -11.37 -15.07 -20.62
C LEU A 1039 -11.15 -13.56 -20.49
N ASP A 1040 -9.97 -13.06 -20.87
CA ASP A 1040 -9.67 -11.64 -20.80
C ASP A 1040 -10.27 -10.90 -22.01
N VAL A 1041 -10.31 -11.55 -23.18
CA VAL A 1041 -10.98 -11.03 -24.38
C VAL A 1041 -12.49 -10.88 -24.19
N ARG A 1042 -13.16 -11.79 -23.46
CA ARG A 1042 -14.58 -11.60 -23.08
C ARG A 1042 -14.81 -10.27 -22.36
N LYS A 1043 -13.94 -9.94 -21.40
CA LYS A 1043 -14.02 -8.69 -20.64
C LYS A 1043 -13.71 -7.48 -21.54
N GLU A 1044 -12.78 -7.65 -22.47
CA GLU A 1044 -12.41 -6.61 -23.43
C GLU A 1044 -13.56 -6.27 -24.40
N ILE A 1045 -14.27 -7.29 -24.90
CA ILE A 1045 -15.45 -7.08 -25.76
C ILE A 1045 -16.58 -6.41 -24.95
N ASP A 1046 -16.81 -6.84 -23.70
CA ASP A 1046 -17.77 -6.17 -22.82
C ASP A 1046 -17.38 -4.72 -22.51
N PHE A 1047 -16.08 -4.44 -22.39
CA PHE A 1047 -15.56 -3.08 -22.25
C PHE A 1047 -15.84 -2.25 -23.50
N CYS A 1048 -15.57 -2.77 -24.71
CA CYS A 1048 -15.87 -2.09 -25.96
C CYS A 1048 -17.36 -1.73 -26.07
N ARG A 1049 -18.25 -2.67 -25.72
CA ARG A 1049 -19.71 -2.43 -25.70
C ARG A 1049 -20.10 -1.31 -24.76
N LYS A 1050 -19.51 -1.25 -23.56
CA LYS A 1050 -19.77 -0.20 -22.57
C LYS A 1050 -19.17 1.15 -22.99
N ALA A 1051 -18.03 1.14 -23.65
CA ALA A 1051 -17.36 2.33 -24.16
C ALA A 1051 -17.99 2.87 -25.45
N GLY A 1052 -18.94 2.13 -26.06
CA GLY A 1052 -19.55 2.50 -27.34
C GLY A 1052 -18.65 2.29 -28.56
N ILE A 1053 -17.64 1.43 -28.45
CA ILE A 1053 -16.73 1.09 -29.55
C ILE A 1053 -17.33 -0.08 -30.34
N ARG A 1054 -17.52 0.11 -31.66
CA ARG A 1054 -17.97 -0.96 -32.56
C ARG A 1054 -16.86 -1.98 -32.75
N VAL A 1055 -17.07 -3.22 -32.29
CA VAL A 1055 -16.14 -4.33 -32.54
C VAL A 1055 -16.41 -4.90 -33.94
N LEU A 1056 -15.43 -4.81 -34.85
CA LEU A 1056 -15.54 -5.33 -36.21
C LEU A 1056 -15.40 -6.85 -36.22
N GLY A 1057 -14.45 -7.38 -35.45
CA GLY A 1057 -14.26 -8.82 -35.39
C GLY A 1057 -13.12 -9.27 -34.50
N LEU A 1058 -13.04 -10.59 -34.32
CA LEU A 1058 -12.01 -11.28 -33.55
C LEU A 1058 -11.03 -12.00 -34.47
N VAL A 1059 -9.73 -11.82 -34.24
CA VAL A 1059 -8.64 -12.53 -34.92
C VAL A 1059 -7.97 -13.48 -33.94
N GLU A 1060 -7.82 -14.74 -34.34
CA GLU A 1060 -7.03 -15.72 -33.60
C GLU A 1060 -5.60 -15.77 -34.15
N ASN A 1061 -4.67 -15.14 -33.43
CA ASN A 1061 -3.25 -15.14 -33.74
C ASN A 1061 -2.54 -16.37 -33.11
N MET A 1062 -1.43 -16.79 -33.70
CA MET A 1062 -0.63 -17.96 -33.26
C MET A 1062 -1.45 -19.27 -33.22
N SER A 1063 -2.39 -19.44 -34.15
CA SER A 1063 -3.37 -20.54 -34.16
C SER A 1063 -2.79 -21.93 -34.49
N GLY A 1064 -1.67 -21.97 -35.22
CA GLY A 1064 -0.94 -23.19 -35.60
C GLY A 1064 0.45 -22.85 -36.14
N PHE A 1065 1.38 -23.80 -36.14
CA PHE A 1065 2.72 -23.64 -36.73
C PHE A 1065 2.83 -24.47 -38.00
N VAL A 1066 3.14 -23.81 -39.11
CA VAL A 1066 3.40 -24.46 -40.39
C VAL A 1066 4.91 -24.65 -40.52
N CYS A 1067 5.35 -25.91 -40.59
CA CYS A 1067 6.77 -26.19 -40.74
C CYS A 1067 7.28 -25.71 -42.11
N PRO A 1068 8.32 -24.86 -42.20
CA PRO A 1068 8.82 -24.36 -43.47
C PRO A 1068 9.44 -25.46 -44.34
N ASN A 1069 9.91 -26.57 -43.73
CA ASN A 1069 10.58 -27.66 -44.46
C ASN A 1069 9.59 -28.68 -45.05
N CYS A 1070 8.58 -29.11 -44.29
CA CYS A 1070 7.63 -30.14 -44.74
C CYS A 1070 6.22 -29.64 -45.02
N LYS A 1071 5.93 -28.35 -44.82
CA LYS A 1071 4.60 -27.72 -44.90
C LYS A 1071 3.51 -28.35 -44.02
N GLY A 1072 3.88 -29.26 -43.12
CA GLY A 1072 2.98 -29.85 -42.14
C GLY A 1072 2.57 -28.83 -41.08
N GLU A 1073 1.27 -28.76 -40.80
CA GLU A 1073 0.72 -27.92 -39.74
C GLU A 1073 0.72 -28.66 -38.40
N SER A 1074 1.18 -27.98 -37.35
CA SER A 1074 1.15 -28.46 -35.98
C SER A 1074 0.43 -27.46 -35.09
N GLN A 1075 -0.53 -27.94 -34.31
CA GLN A 1075 -1.23 -27.09 -33.34
C GLN A 1075 -0.42 -26.98 -32.06
N ILE A 1076 0.34 -25.89 -31.91
CA ILE A 1076 1.11 -25.59 -30.70
C ILE A 1076 0.17 -25.32 -29.52
N PHE A 1077 -0.89 -24.55 -29.76
CA PHE A 1077 -1.91 -24.24 -28.76
C PHE A 1077 -3.22 -24.91 -29.13
N ARG A 1078 -3.50 -26.09 -28.57
CA ARG A 1078 -4.77 -26.79 -28.81
C ARG A 1078 -5.94 -26.04 -28.17
N ALA A 1079 -6.92 -25.68 -28.99
CA ALA A 1079 -8.19 -25.15 -28.53
C ALA A 1079 -9.03 -26.26 -27.88
N THR A 1080 -9.32 -26.13 -26.59
CA THR A 1080 -10.14 -27.10 -25.84
C THR A 1080 -11.65 -26.92 -26.07
N THR A 1081 -12.09 -25.70 -26.37
CA THR A 1081 -13.52 -25.36 -26.54
C THR A 1081 -13.85 -24.73 -27.90
N GLY A 1082 -12.95 -24.86 -28.88
CA GLY A 1082 -13.13 -24.29 -30.23
C GLY A 1082 -12.47 -22.91 -30.44
N GLY A 1083 -11.79 -22.36 -29.42
CA GLY A 1083 -10.87 -21.23 -29.58
C GLY A 1083 -11.59 -19.88 -29.77
N GLY A 1084 -10.93 -18.96 -30.47
CA GLY A 1084 -11.48 -17.64 -30.79
C GLY A 1084 -12.74 -17.72 -31.64
N GLU A 1085 -12.84 -18.68 -32.57
CA GLU A 1085 -14.02 -18.82 -33.43
C GLU A 1085 -15.29 -19.19 -32.64
N ALA A 1086 -15.17 -20.09 -31.67
CA ALA A 1086 -16.29 -20.42 -30.78
C ALA A 1086 -16.69 -19.23 -29.92
N LEU A 1087 -15.71 -18.46 -29.42
CA LEU A 1087 -15.98 -17.25 -28.65
C LEU A 1087 -16.67 -16.17 -29.48
N ALA A 1088 -16.26 -15.98 -30.74
CA ALA A 1088 -16.86 -15.02 -31.65
C ALA A 1088 -18.36 -15.34 -31.88
N LYS A 1089 -18.69 -16.62 -32.09
CA LYS A 1089 -20.07 -17.11 -32.19
C LYS A 1089 -20.87 -16.92 -30.90
N GLU A 1090 -20.26 -17.21 -29.75
CA GLU A 1090 -20.89 -17.05 -28.42
C GLU A 1090 -21.26 -15.58 -28.14
N VAL A 1091 -20.33 -14.66 -28.44
CA VAL A 1091 -20.49 -13.24 -28.13
C VAL A 1091 -21.26 -12.50 -29.22
N GLY A 1092 -21.43 -13.07 -30.42
CA GLY A 1092 -22.12 -12.43 -31.54
C GLY A 1092 -21.24 -11.38 -32.24
N VAL A 1093 -19.97 -11.70 -32.45
CA VAL A 1093 -18.96 -10.88 -33.15
C VAL A 1093 -18.42 -11.68 -34.34
N GLU A 1094 -18.07 -11.02 -35.43
CA GLU A 1094 -17.55 -11.68 -36.63
C GLU A 1094 -16.16 -12.29 -36.38
N PHE A 1095 -15.91 -13.48 -36.94
CA PHE A 1095 -14.60 -14.11 -36.88
C PHE A 1095 -13.79 -13.79 -38.14
N LEU A 1096 -12.75 -12.96 -38.00
CA LEU A 1096 -12.01 -12.44 -39.15
C LEU A 1096 -11.04 -13.48 -39.72
N GLY A 1097 -10.41 -14.30 -38.89
CA GLY A 1097 -9.52 -15.35 -39.39
C GLY A 1097 -8.53 -15.87 -38.36
N ARG A 1098 -7.74 -16.84 -38.82
CA ARG A 1098 -6.67 -17.51 -38.09
C ARG A 1098 -5.34 -17.17 -38.72
N VAL A 1099 -4.45 -16.53 -37.96
CA VAL A 1099 -3.08 -16.26 -38.42
C VAL A 1099 -2.16 -17.33 -37.82
N PRO A 1100 -1.40 -18.08 -38.66
CA PRO A 1100 -0.46 -19.08 -38.17
C PRO A 1100 0.77 -18.42 -37.55
N LEU A 1101 1.38 -19.11 -36.59
CA LEU A 1101 2.68 -18.76 -36.02
C LEU A 1101 3.78 -19.12 -37.02
N ASP A 1102 4.41 -18.10 -37.60
CA ASP A 1102 5.58 -18.22 -38.44
C ASP A 1102 6.79 -17.56 -37.75
N PRO A 1103 7.85 -18.30 -37.38
CA PRO A 1103 9.03 -17.74 -36.74
C PRO A 1103 9.72 -16.64 -37.56
N ARG A 1104 9.55 -16.66 -38.89
CA ARG A 1104 10.11 -15.65 -39.78
C ARG A 1104 9.49 -14.27 -39.57
N ILE A 1105 8.25 -14.20 -39.05
CA ILE A 1105 7.63 -12.93 -38.64
C ILE A 1105 8.43 -12.29 -37.51
N GLY A 1106 8.82 -13.09 -36.51
CA GLY A 1106 9.65 -12.60 -35.39
C GLY A 1106 10.98 -12.05 -35.89
N MET A 1107 11.64 -12.77 -36.80
CA MET A 1107 12.88 -12.30 -37.44
C MET A 1107 12.67 -10.99 -38.22
N ALA A 1108 11.64 -10.91 -39.07
CA ALA A 1108 11.35 -9.72 -39.85
C ALA A 1108 11.09 -8.50 -38.93
N CYS A 1109 10.32 -8.68 -37.85
CA CYS A 1109 10.12 -7.64 -36.85
C CYS A 1109 11.39 -7.26 -36.09
N ASP A 1110 12.27 -8.21 -35.75
CA ASP A 1110 13.52 -7.90 -35.06
C ASP A 1110 14.51 -7.12 -35.94
N TYR A 1111 14.51 -7.39 -37.25
CA TYR A 1111 15.32 -6.66 -38.25
C TYR A 1111 14.63 -5.40 -38.80
N GLY A 1112 13.34 -5.20 -38.52
CA GLY A 1112 12.57 -4.08 -39.05
C GLY A 1112 12.24 -4.18 -40.55
N GLU A 1113 12.19 -5.41 -41.09
CA GLU A 1113 11.91 -5.66 -42.51
C GLU A 1113 10.42 -5.94 -42.75
N SER A 1114 9.93 -5.53 -43.90
CA SER A 1114 8.57 -5.86 -44.35
C SER A 1114 8.43 -7.37 -44.60
N PHE A 1115 7.58 -8.02 -43.80
CA PHE A 1115 7.34 -9.46 -43.91
C PHE A 1115 6.71 -9.86 -45.26
N PHE A 1116 5.91 -8.97 -45.85
CA PHE A 1116 5.26 -9.20 -47.14
C PHE A 1116 6.25 -9.20 -48.30
N ASP A 1117 7.29 -8.35 -48.22
CA ASP A 1117 8.33 -8.27 -49.26
C ASP A 1117 9.35 -9.40 -49.11
N ALA A 1118 9.74 -9.73 -47.87
CA ALA A 1118 10.73 -10.76 -47.59
C ALA A 1118 10.18 -12.19 -47.82
N TYR A 1119 8.92 -12.45 -47.47
CA TYR A 1119 8.32 -13.79 -47.50
C TYR A 1119 6.87 -13.81 -48.05
N PRO A 1120 6.65 -13.43 -49.32
CA PRO A 1120 5.31 -13.34 -49.90
C PRO A 1120 4.57 -14.69 -49.93
N ASP A 1121 5.30 -15.79 -50.11
CA ASP A 1121 4.73 -17.16 -50.18
C ASP A 1121 4.31 -17.73 -48.81
N SER A 1122 4.46 -16.98 -47.72
CA SER A 1122 4.09 -17.49 -46.39
C SER A 1122 2.57 -17.62 -46.24
N PRO A 1123 2.06 -18.72 -45.64
CA PRO A 1123 0.63 -18.86 -45.34
C PRO A 1123 0.11 -17.76 -44.41
N ALA A 1124 0.98 -17.11 -43.63
CA ALA A 1124 0.60 -15.98 -42.79
C ALA A 1124 0.21 -14.74 -43.63
N CYS A 1125 0.89 -14.48 -44.75
CA CYS A 1125 0.57 -13.36 -45.65
C CYS A 1125 -0.83 -13.55 -46.26
N ALA A 1126 -1.13 -14.76 -46.76
CA ALA A 1126 -2.44 -15.09 -47.31
C ALA A 1126 -3.56 -14.92 -46.26
N ALA A 1127 -3.34 -15.41 -45.04
CA ALA A 1127 -4.31 -15.27 -43.94
C ALA A 1127 -4.55 -13.80 -43.56
N LEU A 1128 -3.50 -12.96 -43.57
CA LEU A 1128 -3.63 -11.53 -43.29
C LEU A 1128 -4.38 -10.78 -44.39
N MET A 1129 -4.13 -11.10 -45.66
CA MET A 1129 -4.88 -10.52 -46.78
C MET A 1129 -6.37 -10.88 -46.70
N GLU A 1130 -6.71 -12.10 -46.26
CA GLU A 1130 -8.11 -12.47 -46.01
C GLU A 1130 -8.73 -11.65 -44.87
N VAL A 1131 -7.97 -11.42 -43.78
CA VAL A 1131 -8.41 -10.57 -42.67
C VAL A 1131 -8.63 -9.13 -43.15
N VAL A 1132 -7.70 -8.55 -43.92
CA VAL A 1132 -7.84 -7.21 -44.51
C VAL A 1132 -9.09 -7.13 -45.39
N GLY A 1133 -9.30 -8.10 -46.29
CA GLY A 1133 -10.49 -8.13 -47.16
C GLY A 1133 -11.81 -8.25 -46.38
N LYS A 1134 -11.83 -8.91 -45.22
CA LYS A 1134 -13.02 -8.92 -44.33
C LYS A 1134 -13.19 -7.59 -43.60
N VAL A 1135 -12.11 -6.97 -43.13
CA VAL A 1135 -12.16 -5.66 -42.46
C VAL A 1135 -12.66 -4.58 -43.43
N ARG A 1136 -12.15 -4.52 -44.67
CA ARG A 1136 -12.63 -3.58 -45.70
C ARG A 1136 -14.14 -3.72 -45.96
N ARG A 1137 -14.62 -4.94 -46.15
CA ARG A 1137 -16.06 -5.24 -46.31
C ARG A 1137 -16.92 -4.80 -45.13
N LEU A 1138 -16.47 -5.04 -43.89
CA LEU A 1138 -17.23 -4.67 -42.68
C LEU A 1138 -17.28 -3.16 -42.41
N VAL A 1139 -16.29 -2.43 -42.92
CA VAL A 1139 -16.21 -0.97 -42.86
C VAL A 1139 -16.92 -0.32 -44.05
N GLY A 1140 -17.14 -1.06 -45.15
CA GLY A 1140 -17.86 -0.61 -46.35
C GLY A 1140 -16.97 0.05 -47.40
N ASP A 1141 -15.71 -0.37 -47.50
CA ASP A 1141 -14.69 0.15 -48.43
C ASP A 1141 -14.49 -0.79 -49.64
N ASP A 1142 -15.59 -1.12 -50.34
CA ASP A 1142 -15.61 -2.06 -51.48
C ASP A 1142 -15.40 -1.38 -52.85
N ASP A 1143 -15.18 -0.06 -52.91
CA ASP A 1143 -15.33 0.75 -54.14
C ASP A 1143 -14.05 0.99 -54.98
N LYS A 1144 -13.04 0.10 -54.95
CA LYS A 1144 -11.81 0.30 -55.76
C LYS A 1144 -11.34 -0.88 -56.63
N ASP A 1145 -11.99 -2.03 -56.57
CA ASP A 1145 -11.57 -3.23 -57.31
C ASP A 1145 -12.60 -3.70 -58.38
N GLU A 1146 -13.35 -2.76 -59.00
CA GLU A 1146 -14.03 -2.97 -60.31
C GLU A 1146 -13.28 -2.30 -61.46
#